data_AF-A0A5C7RKJ6-F1
#
_entry.id   AF-A0A5C7RKJ6-F1
#
_cell.length_a   1.000
_cell.length_b   1.000
_cell.length_c   1.000
_cell.angle_alpha   90.00
_cell.angle_beta   90.00
_cell.angle_gamma   90.00
#
_symmetry.space_group_name_H-M   'P 1'
#
loop_
_entity.id
_entity.type
_entity.pdbx_description
1 polymer ?
#
loop_
_entity_poly.entity_id
_entity_poly.type
_entity_poly.pdbx_seq_one_letter_code
_entity_poly.pdbx_strand_id
1 'polypeptide(L)'
;MATVDQVLAAYDAQVPQDDRPRYGRERLQATLQSSPLLQANFARAIEAGQIETLSFSQAGIAGAGGSYDPASRNLDIARASYDSEADLVFVLGHEVQHALNHQGAEYRPWMQFKQDVEKIQQIHLDADRMVPPAPAGSPRDYTLAVRDYVEGVRTEEAQAHIGGFNALMSYLKQKHHGEPPSLRQMYEALPGRMADFIEVRGSQPNAEYRLKAGLTRSEDGGLAFSPDNVDAMKRHYADNFPGSFGENGLLDYRHREMMNAWKYIHASESEITAQASKARMADAFKRGVEPEPVENAYRIGFAALGANPAVLRFPQDGVIRTVDTDAEHTRLDMRKAPRDHPSRAQIDARADPTANAVRDRERSAYLLRDQGLLQGSARERLSDFGRSLRQGFGDADTDDPVPNRAQPPLPPRQSDAWNPGLLQDARRALQRAGGADTFAELGDPASFDNVAAVLTLRAAQEGMVHIDHVLLSKDRRVAFAVQGDPQSEHALRVRVDLPEAARVPAHETLRYLRANVAESALRADERAVPFRPAAAGPDLPANGVRLEPQLMTEARAALRANQWPSSPLPDDALENAAAALALRARERGLGRIDRIEWDETRERLIGIQRRNGDAPELRVDIDYRQAQQDPAAESLERLWAAIRVAVDAQAHAAPAPVAHAPVMPPPDASANTAMPASADPNAVAQNDRGPPADKDDNARSLLKH
;
A
#
# COMPACT_ATOMS: atom_id res chain seq x y z
N MET A 1 -23.71 3.89 -19.90
CA MET A 1 -23.54 3.72 -18.45
C MET A 1 -24.42 2.56 -18.02
N ALA A 2 -23.98 1.79 -17.03
CA ALA A 2 -24.77 0.69 -16.50
C ALA A 2 -26.02 1.21 -15.77
N THR A 3 -27.04 0.37 -15.62
CA THR A 3 -28.16 0.61 -14.70
C THR A 3 -27.95 -0.18 -13.41
N VAL A 4 -28.64 0.21 -12.32
CA VAL A 4 -28.68 -0.55 -11.06
C VAL A 4 -29.00 -2.02 -11.30
N ASP A 5 -29.99 -2.33 -12.15
CA ASP A 5 -30.35 -3.71 -12.48
C ASP A 5 -29.28 -4.47 -13.26
N GLN A 6 -28.49 -3.80 -14.11
CA GLN A 6 -27.38 -4.42 -14.83
C GLN A 6 -26.22 -4.76 -13.88
N VAL A 7 -25.86 -3.82 -12.98
CA VAL A 7 -24.82 -4.04 -11.96
C VAL A 7 -25.21 -5.18 -11.03
N LEU A 8 -26.46 -5.19 -10.53
CA LEU A 8 -26.97 -6.26 -9.68
C LEU A 8 -27.09 -7.62 -10.41
N ALA A 9 -27.37 -7.64 -11.71
CA ALA A 9 -27.39 -8.88 -12.50
C ALA A 9 -25.98 -9.45 -12.73
N ALA A 10 -25.00 -8.60 -13.01
CA ALA A 10 -23.59 -8.99 -13.14
C ALA A 10 -23.02 -9.50 -11.80
N TYR A 11 -23.48 -8.94 -10.69
CA TYR A 11 -23.19 -9.43 -9.34
C TYR A 11 -23.77 -10.82 -9.08
N ASP A 12 -25.07 -11.05 -9.37
CA ASP A 12 -25.72 -12.35 -9.13
C ASP A 12 -25.05 -13.51 -9.89
N ALA A 13 -24.52 -13.21 -11.08
CA ALA A 13 -23.76 -14.17 -11.88
C ALA A 13 -22.48 -14.67 -11.18
N GLN A 14 -21.85 -13.84 -10.33
CA GLN A 14 -20.64 -14.20 -9.57
C GLN A 14 -20.95 -14.98 -8.29
N VAL A 15 -22.15 -14.79 -7.70
CA VAL A 15 -22.55 -15.51 -6.47
C VAL A 15 -22.87 -16.98 -6.81
N PRO A 16 -22.30 -17.96 -6.09
CA PRO A 16 -22.59 -19.38 -6.30
C PRO A 16 -24.09 -19.66 -6.21
N GLN A 17 -24.61 -20.54 -7.05
CA GLN A 17 -26.05 -20.73 -7.21
C GLN A 17 -26.78 -21.06 -5.89
N ASP A 18 -26.18 -21.90 -5.05
CA ASP A 18 -26.73 -22.29 -3.74
C ASP A 18 -26.69 -21.14 -2.69
N ASP A 19 -25.81 -20.16 -2.90
CA ASP A 19 -25.58 -19.00 -2.03
C ASP A 19 -26.45 -17.78 -2.41
N ARG A 20 -26.98 -17.73 -3.65
CA ARG A 20 -27.79 -16.60 -4.17
C ARG A 20 -28.99 -16.21 -3.29
N PRO A 21 -29.76 -17.13 -2.67
CA PRO A 21 -30.84 -16.72 -1.77
C PRO A 21 -30.39 -15.91 -0.56
N ARG A 22 -29.11 -16.02 -0.15
CA ARG A 22 -28.54 -15.33 1.01
C ARG A 22 -27.66 -14.14 0.65
N TYR A 23 -26.96 -14.20 -0.48
CA TYR A 23 -25.98 -13.18 -0.87
C TYR A 23 -26.22 -12.55 -2.25
N GLY A 24 -27.14 -13.08 -3.07
CA GLY A 24 -27.37 -12.69 -4.46
C GLY A 24 -28.18 -11.41 -4.66
N ARG A 25 -28.59 -11.14 -5.90
CA ARG A 25 -29.26 -9.89 -6.32
C ARG A 25 -30.49 -9.57 -5.49
N GLU A 26 -31.36 -10.54 -5.22
CA GLU A 26 -32.60 -10.29 -4.48
C GLU A 26 -32.33 -9.73 -3.08
N ARG A 27 -31.30 -10.23 -2.40
CA ARG A 27 -30.88 -9.75 -1.08
C ARG A 27 -30.35 -8.31 -1.16
N LEU A 28 -29.48 -8.01 -2.10
CA LEU A 28 -28.97 -6.64 -2.30
C LEU A 28 -30.08 -5.67 -2.69
N GLN A 29 -30.96 -6.06 -3.62
CA GLN A 29 -32.06 -5.23 -4.09
C GLN A 29 -33.05 -4.90 -2.96
N ALA A 30 -33.41 -5.89 -2.13
CA ALA A 30 -34.21 -5.66 -0.93
C ALA A 30 -33.50 -4.74 0.07
N THR A 31 -32.18 -4.90 0.25
CA THR A 31 -31.38 -4.07 1.16
C THR A 31 -31.34 -2.61 0.70
N LEU A 32 -31.09 -2.35 -0.59
CA LEU A 32 -31.16 -1.00 -1.18
C LEU A 32 -32.55 -0.39 -0.98
N GLN A 33 -33.62 -1.12 -1.32
CA GLN A 33 -35.01 -0.66 -1.17
C GLN A 33 -35.44 -0.41 0.28
N SER A 34 -34.73 -1.00 1.25
CA SER A 34 -34.95 -0.78 2.68
C SER A 34 -34.31 0.51 3.22
N SER A 35 -33.55 1.24 2.40
CA SER A 35 -32.92 2.51 2.78
C SER A 35 -32.96 3.50 1.60
N PRO A 36 -33.95 4.40 1.55
CA PRO A 36 -34.15 5.32 0.41
C PRO A 36 -32.93 6.19 0.09
N LEU A 37 -32.18 6.64 1.12
CA LEU A 37 -30.94 7.38 0.90
C LEU A 37 -29.84 6.51 0.27
N LEU A 38 -29.69 5.26 0.73
CA LEU A 38 -28.72 4.32 0.15
C LEU A 38 -29.08 4.01 -1.31
N GLN A 39 -30.34 3.72 -1.60
CA GLN A 39 -30.80 3.46 -2.97
C GLN A 39 -30.50 4.63 -3.91
N ALA A 40 -30.81 5.87 -3.48
CA ALA A 40 -30.55 7.08 -4.26
C ALA A 40 -29.04 7.33 -4.45
N ASN A 41 -28.23 7.10 -3.41
CA ASN A 41 -26.78 7.24 -3.47
C ASN A 41 -26.13 6.19 -4.39
N PHE A 42 -26.58 4.93 -4.32
CA PHE A 42 -26.10 3.84 -5.16
C PHE A 42 -26.43 4.08 -6.64
N ALA A 43 -27.67 4.47 -6.94
CA ALA A 43 -28.07 4.86 -8.29
C ALA A 43 -27.24 6.04 -8.81
N ARG A 44 -27.06 7.09 -8.01
CA ARG A 44 -26.25 8.27 -8.38
C ARG A 44 -24.78 7.92 -8.64
N ALA A 45 -24.18 7.03 -7.86
CA ALA A 45 -22.80 6.58 -8.09
C ALA A 45 -22.66 5.78 -9.39
N ILE A 46 -23.65 4.95 -9.73
CA ILE A 46 -23.69 4.23 -11.02
C ILE A 46 -23.93 5.19 -12.20
N GLU A 47 -24.85 6.15 -12.07
CA GLU A 47 -25.13 7.18 -13.07
C GLU A 47 -23.93 8.11 -13.32
N ALA A 48 -23.13 8.39 -12.29
CA ALA A 48 -21.88 9.12 -12.41
C ALA A 48 -20.72 8.27 -12.99
N GLY A 49 -20.91 6.97 -13.19
CA GLY A 49 -19.86 6.04 -13.60
C GLY A 49 -18.78 5.84 -12.54
N GLN A 50 -19.11 6.02 -11.27
CA GLN A 50 -18.23 5.78 -10.11
C GLN A 50 -18.31 4.32 -9.64
N ILE A 51 -19.48 3.68 -9.80
CA ILE A 51 -19.65 2.23 -9.59
C ILE A 51 -20.02 1.60 -10.93
N GLU A 52 -19.23 0.64 -11.38
CA GLU A 52 -19.49 -0.16 -12.59
C GLU A 52 -19.70 -1.64 -12.27
N THR A 53 -19.06 -2.14 -11.20
CA THR A 53 -19.15 -3.53 -10.78
C THR A 53 -19.39 -3.66 -9.28
N LEU A 54 -19.99 -4.79 -8.89
CA LEU A 54 -19.97 -5.29 -7.53
C LEU A 54 -19.31 -6.67 -7.52
N SER A 55 -18.69 -7.02 -6.41
CA SER A 55 -18.11 -8.33 -6.16
C SER A 55 -18.47 -8.86 -4.78
N PHE A 56 -18.31 -10.18 -4.61
CA PHE A 56 -18.59 -10.91 -3.38
C PHE A 56 -17.33 -11.61 -2.89
N SER A 57 -16.77 -11.18 -1.76
CA SER A 57 -15.62 -11.83 -1.14
C SER A 57 -16.03 -12.75 0.02
N GLN A 58 -15.55 -13.99 -0.03
CA GLN A 58 -15.75 -14.96 1.06
C GLN A 58 -14.97 -14.61 2.32
N ALA A 59 -13.81 -13.94 2.18
CA ALA A 59 -12.92 -13.59 3.29
C ALA A 59 -13.08 -12.13 3.77
N GLY A 60 -13.42 -11.21 2.86
CA GLY A 60 -13.38 -9.76 3.13
C GLY A 60 -11.98 -9.22 3.42
N ILE A 61 -11.90 -7.89 3.59
CA ILE A 61 -10.83 -7.28 4.38
C ILE A 61 -11.24 -7.40 5.86
N ALA A 62 -10.35 -7.96 6.68
CA ALA A 62 -10.63 -8.23 8.10
C ALA A 62 -11.09 -6.95 8.83
N GLY A 63 -12.30 -6.96 9.36
CA GLY A 63 -12.88 -5.85 10.14
C GLY A 63 -13.57 -4.74 9.34
N ALA A 64 -13.41 -4.67 8.01
CA ALA A 64 -14.05 -3.60 7.20
C ALA A 64 -15.54 -3.91 6.90
N GLY A 65 -15.81 -5.12 6.38
CA GLY A 65 -17.13 -5.55 5.91
C GLY A 65 -17.38 -5.30 4.41
N GLY A 66 -16.63 -4.39 3.80
CA GLY A 66 -16.60 -4.14 2.37
C GLY A 66 -15.29 -3.47 1.96
N SER A 67 -15.20 -3.11 0.68
CA SER A 67 -14.21 -2.17 0.18
C SER A 67 -14.62 -1.62 -1.20
N TYR A 68 -14.40 -0.34 -1.43
CA TYR A 68 -14.48 0.28 -2.76
C TYR A 68 -13.09 0.51 -3.38
N ASP A 69 -12.92 0.12 -4.64
CA ASP A 69 -11.73 0.43 -5.46
C ASP A 69 -12.08 1.47 -6.54
N PRO A 70 -11.50 2.69 -6.51
CA PRO A 70 -11.73 3.70 -7.53
C PRO A 70 -11.18 3.33 -8.91
N ALA A 71 -10.15 2.48 -8.99
CA ALA A 71 -9.51 2.13 -10.26
C ALA A 71 -10.40 1.19 -11.09
N SER A 72 -10.84 0.08 -10.48
CA SER A 72 -11.76 -0.87 -11.11
C SER A 72 -13.24 -0.50 -10.98
N ARG A 73 -13.57 0.58 -10.24
CA ARG A 73 -14.95 1.05 -9.96
C ARG A 73 -15.81 -0.08 -9.38
N ASN A 74 -15.17 -0.91 -8.58
CA ASN A 74 -15.72 -2.10 -7.98
C ASN A 74 -16.02 -1.85 -6.50
N LEU A 75 -17.16 -2.35 -6.06
CA LEU A 75 -17.54 -2.37 -4.66
C LEU A 75 -17.66 -3.83 -4.22
N ASP A 76 -16.69 -4.30 -3.45
CA ASP A 76 -16.68 -5.64 -2.86
C ASP A 76 -17.44 -5.64 -1.52
N ILE A 77 -18.30 -6.63 -1.32
CA ILE A 77 -18.97 -6.86 -0.03
C ILE A 77 -18.52 -8.20 0.55
N ALA A 78 -18.02 -8.16 1.79
CA ALA A 78 -17.64 -9.34 2.53
C ALA A 78 -18.88 -10.13 2.97
N ARG A 79 -18.80 -11.47 2.88
CA ARG A 79 -19.85 -12.41 3.31
C ARG A 79 -20.47 -12.10 4.68
N ALA A 80 -19.65 -11.70 5.66
CA ALA A 80 -20.09 -11.43 7.03
C ALA A 80 -21.12 -10.29 7.14
N SER A 81 -21.03 -9.28 6.27
CA SER A 81 -21.92 -8.11 6.28
C SER A 81 -23.38 -8.49 5.99
N TYR A 82 -23.60 -9.58 5.26
CA TYR A 82 -24.95 -10.07 4.94
C TYR A 82 -25.71 -10.69 6.13
N ASP A 83 -25.02 -11.05 7.21
CA ASP A 83 -25.62 -11.70 8.38
C ASP A 83 -26.50 -10.74 9.22
N SER A 84 -26.36 -9.42 9.01
CA SER A 84 -27.25 -8.40 9.57
C SER A 84 -27.68 -7.42 8.49
N GLU A 85 -28.98 -7.21 8.34
CA GLU A 85 -29.52 -6.21 7.40
C GLU A 85 -29.07 -4.78 7.76
N ALA A 86 -28.98 -4.47 9.06
CA ALA A 86 -28.48 -3.18 9.53
C ALA A 86 -26.98 -3.00 9.23
N ASP A 87 -26.19 -4.07 9.33
CA ASP A 87 -24.75 -4.01 8.99
C ASP A 87 -24.54 -3.87 7.49
N LEU A 88 -25.26 -4.64 6.67
CA LEU A 88 -25.20 -4.54 5.22
C LEU A 88 -25.61 -3.16 4.70
N VAL A 89 -26.67 -2.55 5.27
CA VAL A 89 -27.06 -1.15 4.96
C VAL A 89 -25.96 -0.17 5.35
N PHE A 90 -25.33 -0.33 6.51
CA PHE A 90 -24.23 0.54 6.93
C PHE A 90 -23.02 0.41 6.01
N VAL A 91 -22.56 -0.82 5.74
CA VAL A 91 -21.40 -1.10 4.88
C VAL A 91 -21.65 -0.57 3.47
N LEU A 92 -22.77 -0.90 2.84
CA LEU A 92 -23.11 -0.33 1.53
C LEU A 92 -23.16 1.20 1.58
N GLY A 93 -23.70 1.81 2.64
CA GLY A 93 -23.69 3.27 2.83
C GLY A 93 -22.29 3.88 2.97
N HIS A 94 -21.34 3.12 3.52
CA HIS A 94 -19.94 3.51 3.66
C HIS A 94 -19.20 3.42 2.32
N GLU A 95 -19.22 2.25 1.67
CA GLU A 95 -18.51 2.03 0.41
C GLU A 95 -19.07 2.87 -0.75
N VAL A 96 -20.39 3.07 -0.81
CA VAL A 96 -21.01 3.97 -1.80
C VAL A 96 -20.61 5.43 -1.55
N GLN A 97 -20.36 5.83 -0.31
CA GLN A 97 -19.91 7.18 -0.02
C GLN A 97 -18.44 7.38 -0.39
N HIS A 98 -17.58 6.35 -0.33
CA HIS A 98 -16.28 6.39 -1.00
C HIS A 98 -16.45 6.63 -2.51
N ALA A 99 -17.28 5.84 -3.19
CA ALA A 99 -17.53 6.00 -4.63
C ALA A 99 -18.00 7.43 -4.99
N LEU A 100 -18.93 7.99 -4.21
CA LEU A 100 -19.43 9.35 -4.41
C LEU A 100 -18.36 10.45 -4.18
N ASN A 101 -17.37 10.20 -3.32
CA ASN A 101 -16.26 11.12 -3.06
C ASN A 101 -15.25 11.14 -4.23
N HIS A 102 -15.13 10.06 -5.01
CA HIS A 102 -14.17 9.94 -6.11
C HIS A 102 -14.69 10.45 -7.44
N GLN A 103 -14.00 11.42 -8.03
CA GLN A 103 -14.29 11.92 -9.37
C GLN A 103 -13.23 11.43 -10.35
N GLY A 104 -13.42 10.22 -10.89
CA GLY A 104 -12.51 9.57 -11.82
C GLY A 104 -12.01 8.22 -11.29
N ALA A 105 -11.06 7.63 -12.02
CA ALA A 105 -10.52 6.29 -11.72
C ALA A 105 -9.39 6.28 -10.67
N GLU A 106 -8.99 7.43 -10.12
CA GLU A 106 -7.84 7.50 -9.21
C GLU A 106 -8.14 8.23 -7.91
N TYR A 107 -7.53 7.72 -6.85
CA TYR A 107 -7.63 8.25 -5.50
C TYR A 107 -7.01 9.65 -5.39
N ARG A 108 -7.85 10.70 -5.38
CA ARG A 108 -7.39 12.09 -5.51
C ARG A 108 -6.29 12.50 -4.51
N PRO A 109 -6.35 12.22 -3.20
CA PRO A 109 -5.28 12.59 -2.27
C PRO A 109 -3.93 11.91 -2.60
N TRP A 110 -3.94 10.68 -3.10
CA TRP A 110 -2.72 9.96 -3.51
C TRP A 110 -2.14 10.52 -4.81
N MET A 111 -2.99 10.92 -5.76
CA MET A 111 -2.52 11.59 -6.98
C MET A 111 -1.90 12.95 -6.71
N GLN A 112 -2.51 13.77 -5.84
CA GLN A 112 -1.91 15.02 -5.40
C GLN A 112 -0.58 14.78 -4.66
N PHE A 113 -0.54 13.79 -3.77
CA PHE A 113 0.67 13.39 -3.06
C PHE A 113 1.82 13.01 -3.99
N LYS A 114 1.58 12.16 -5.00
CA LYS A 114 2.61 11.82 -6.01
C LYS A 114 3.14 13.05 -6.73
N GLN A 115 2.24 13.91 -7.21
CA GLN A 115 2.61 15.15 -7.90
C GLN A 115 3.41 16.11 -7.00
N ASP A 116 3.07 16.19 -5.72
CA ASP A 116 3.82 17.00 -4.75
C ASP A 116 5.21 16.39 -4.47
N VAL A 117 5.32 15.06 -4.40
CA VAL A 117 6.61 14.36 -4.28
C VAL A 117 7.50 14.63 -5.49
N GLU A 118 7.00 14.40 -6.70
CA GLU A 118 7.70 14.67 -7.97
C GLU A 118 8.14 16.15 -8.08
N LYS A 119 7.26 17.08 -7.67
CA LYS A 119 7.54 18.51 -7.66
C LYS A 119 8.64 18.90 -6.67
N ILE A 120 8.64 18.34 -5.46
CA ILE A 120 9.68 18.56 -4.45
C ILE A 120 11.03 18.05 -4.96
N GLN A 121 11.04 16.90 -5.65
CA GLN A 121 12.23 16.32 -6.27
C GLN A 121 12.76 17.19 -7.41
N GLN A 122 11.89 17.61 -8.33
CA GLN A 122 12.27 18.44 -9.47
C GLN A 122 12.83 19.80 -9.05
N ILE A 123 12.21 20.47 -8.06
CA ILE A 123 12.72 21.73 -7.49
C ILE A 123 14.15 21.57 -6.98
N HIS A 124 14.48 20.45 -6.35
CA HIS A 124 15.83 20.19 -5.87
C HIS A 124 16.82 19.92 -7.01
N LEU A 125 16.43 19.11 -8.00
CA LEU A 125 17.26 18.84 -9.19
C LEU A 125 17.57 20.11 -10.00
N ASP A 126 16.67 21.10 -10.01
CA ASP A 126 16.91 22.40 -10.62
C ASP A 126 17.66 23.38 -9.70
N ALA A 127 17.54 23.25 -8.38
CA ALA A 127 18.34 24.03 -7.42
C ALA A 127 19.83 23.66 -7.44
N ASP A 128 20.18 22.39 -7.74
CA ASP A 128 21.55 21.96 -8.04
C ASP A 128 22.10 22.55 -9.35
N ARG A 129 21.23 23.04 -10.24
CA ARG A 129 21.60 23.73 -11.50
C ARG A 129 21.66 25.26 -11.35
N MET A 130 21.25 25.82 -10.21
CA MET A 130 21.35 27.26 -9.94
C MET A 130 22.80 27.68 -9.68
N VAL A 131 23.09 28.97 -9.87
CA VAL A 131 24.41 29.57 -9.58
C VAL A 131 24.22 30.77 -8.66
N PRO A 132 24.70 30.74 -7.40
CA PRO A 132 25.30 29.57 -6.74
C PRO A 132 24.26 28.44 -6.54
N PRO A 133 24.70 27.17 -6.48
CA PRO A 133 23.81 26.06 -6.16
C PRO A 133 23.28 26.19 -4.73
N ALA A 134 22.17 25.52 -4.44
CA ALA A 134 21.66 25.43 -3.08
C ALA A 134 22.73 24.84 -2.12
N PRO A 135 22.69 25.18 -0.81
CA PRO A 135 23.62 24.61 0.16
C PRO A 135 23.54 23.08 0.17
N ALA A 136 24.62 22.43 -0.29
CA ALA A 136 24.72 20.99 -0.40
C ALA A 136 24.35 20.30 0.93
N GLY A 137 23.47 19.29 0.86
CA GLY A 137 23.01 18.54 2.02
C GLY A 137 21.76 19.08 2.71
N SER A 138 21.04 20.06 2.14
CA SER A 138 19.71 20.44 2.64
C SER A 138 18.68 19.37 2.25
N PRO A 139 18.08 18.61 3.20
CA PRO A 139 17.22 17.48 2.86
C PRO A 139 15.88 17.94 2.29
N ARG A 140 15.37 17.22 1.28
CA ARG A 140 14.03 17.45 0.71
C ARG A 140 12.95 17.18 1.76
N ASP A 141 12.16 18.17 2.13
CA ASP A 141 11.17 18.05 3.21
C ASP A 141 9.77 17.74 2.65
N TYR A 142 9.32 16.49 2.86
CA TYR A 142 8.02 16.01 2.40
C TYR A 142 6.91 16.15 3.45
N THR A 143 7.19 16.76 4.62
CA THR A 143 6.25 16.79 5.74
C THR A 143 4.88 17.36 5.34
N LEU A 144 4.84 18.39 4.50
CA LEU A 144 3.57 18.98 4.04
C LEU A 144 2.80 18.04 3.10
N ALA A 145 3.47 17.42 2.13
CA ALA A 145 2.84 16.47 1.21
C ALA A 145 2.26 15.26 1.96
N VAL A 146 3.01 14.70 2.92
CA VAL A 146 2.52 13.58 3.76
C VAL A 146 1.35 14.03 4.65
N ARG A 147 1.40 15.24 5.24
CA ARG A 147 0.29 15.79 6.03
C ARG A 147 -0.99 15.89 5.21
N ASP A 148 -0.90 16.47 4.02
CA ASP A 148 -2.07 16.79 3.21
C ASP A 148 -2.68 15.52 2.59
N TYR A 149 -1.86 14.52 2.27
CA TYR A 149 -2.29 13.16 1.94
C TYR A 149 -3.06 12.49 3.09
N VAL A 150 -2.45 12.40 4.27
CA VAL A 150 -3.03 11.76 5.45
C VAL A 150 -4.33 12.46 5.89
N GLU A 151 -4.38 13.80 5.79
CA GLU A 151 -5.58 14.57 6.06
C GLU A 151 -6.70 14.29 5.04
N GLY A 152 -6.35 14.11 3.76
CA GLY A 152 -7.26 13.69 2.71
C GLY A 152 -7.92 12.35 3.02
N VAL A 153 -7.12 11.33 3.36
CA VAL A 153 -7.63 9.99 3.72
C VAL A 153 -8.51 10.05 4.97
N ARG A 154 -8.04 10.70 6.05
CA ARG A 154 -8.82 10.87 7.28
C ARG A 154 -10.16 11.59 7.03
N THR A 155 -10.18 12.57 6.13
CA THR A 155 -11.40 13.30 5.73
C THR A 155 -12.40 12.40 5.02
N GLU A 156 -11.93 11.62 4.06
CA GLU A 156 -12.76 10.72 3.27
C GLU A 156 -13.31 9.57 4.12
N GLU A 157 -12.49 8.89 4.91
CA GLU A 157 -12.91 7.83 5.84
C GLU A 157 -13.98 8.33 6.83
N ALA A 158 -13.80 9.54 7.36
CA ALA A 158 -14.80 10.21 8.20
C ALA A 158 -16.12 10.47 7.45
N GLN A 159 -16.06 10.89 6.18
CA GLN A 159 -17.23 11.08 5.33
C GLN A 159 -17.90 9.73 5.00
N ALA A 160 -17.14 8.70 4.63
CA ALA A 160 -17.67 7.38 4.33
C ALA A 160 -18.39 6.80 5.56
N HIS A 161 -17.81 6.92 6.75
CA HIS A 161 -18.45 6.48 7.99
C HIS A 161 -19.76 7.24 8.27
N ILE A 162 -19.79 8.57 8.05
CA ILE A 162 -21.04 9.37 8.09
C ILE A 162 -22.06 8.88 7.04
N GLY A 163 -21.62 8.46 5.84
CA GLY A 163 -22.45 7.83 4.82
C GLY A 163 -23.15 6.57 5.32
N GLY A 164 -22.41 5.66 5.95
CA GLY A 164 -22.95 4.45 6.60
C GLY A 164 -23.96 4.76 7.71
N PHE A 165 -23.67 5.75 8.57
CA PHE A 165 -24.61 6.21 9.60
C PHE A 165 -25.92 6.73 9.00
N ASN A 166 -25.82 7.56 7.96
CA ASN A 166 -26.99 8.14 7.30
C ASN A 166 -27.81 7.09 6.55
N ALA A 167 -27.17 6.08 5.94
CA ALA A 167 -27.85 4.94 5.33
C ALA A 167 -28.63 4.11 6.38
N LEU A 168 -28.01 3.82 7.53
CA LEU A 168 -28.67 3.12 8.64
C LEU A 168 -29.84 3.93 9.23
N MET A 169 -29.67 5.25 9.37
CA MET A 169 -30.71 6.18 9.80
C MET A 169 -31.90 6.16 8.84
N SER A 170 -31.65 6.26 7.54
CA SER A 170 -32.69 6.20 6.51
C SER A 170 -33.46 4.86 6.52
N TYR A 171 -32.78 3.76 6.83
CA TYR A 171 -33.39 2.42 6.98
C TYR A 171 -34.28 2.31 8.21
N LEU A 172 -33.78 2.71 9.38
CA LEU A 172 -34.57 2.69 10.61
C LEU A 172 -35.76 3.66 10.52
N LYS A 173 -35.59 4.81 9.87
CA LYS A 173 -36.68 5.76 9.59
C LYS A 173 -37.80 5.13 8.76
N GLN A 174 -37.48 4.32 7.74
CA GLN A 174 -38.49 3.59 6.98
C GLN A 174 -39.18 2.51 7.83
N LYS A 175 -38.44 1.79 8.68
CA LYS A 175 -39.01 0.81 9.62
C LYS A 175 -39.83 1.44 10.76
N HIS A 176 -39.62 2.71 11.07
CA HIS A 176 -40.36 3.50 12.06
C HIS A 176 -41.33 4.51 11.41
N HIS A 177 -42.01 4.10 10.34
CA HIS A 177 -43.11 4.84 9.71
C HIS A 177 -42.78 6.28 9.25
N GLY A 178 -41.50 6.57 8.99
CA GLY A 178 -41.02 7.89 8.56
C GLY A 178 -40.47 8.78 9.68
N GLU A 179 -40.59 8.38 10.95
CA GLU A 179 -40.03 9.14 12.07
C GLU A 179 -38.50 8.92 12.21
N PRO A 180 -37.70 10.00 12.41
CA PRO A 180 -36.26 9.85 12.63
C PRO A 180 -35.97 8.98 13.87
N PRO A 181 -35.10 7.95 13.77
CA PRO A 181 -34.80 7.08 14.90
C PRO A 181 -34.09 7.84 16.04
N SER A 182 -34.41 7.47 17.28
CA SER A 182 -33.65 7.89 18.46
C SER A 182 -32.23 7.30 18.45
N LEU A 183 -31.32 7.93 19.20
CA LEU A 183 -29.94 7.42 19.36
C LEU A 183 -29.91 6.01 19.98
N ARG A 184 -30.88 5.70 20.84
CA ARG A 184 -31.08 4.36 21.40
C ARG A 184 -31.39 3.34 20.29
N GLN A 185 -32.38 3.62 19.43
CA GLN A 185 -32.75 2.74 18.31
C GLN A 185 -31.60 2.55 17.32
N MET A 186 -30.86 3.60 16.99
CA MET A 186 -29.63 3.50 16.19
C MET A 186 -28.65 2.52 16.83
N TYR A 187 -28.29 2.75 18.11
CA TYR A 187 -27.30 1.95 18.82
C TYR A 187 -27.75 0.48 19.02
N GLU A 188 -29.01 0.24 19.36
CA GLU A 188 -29.54 -1.12 19.55
C GLU A 188 -29.60 -1.92 18.23
N ALA A 189 -29.73 -1.24 17.07
CA ALA A 189 -29.71 -1.89 15.77
C ALA A 189 -28.30 -2.32 15.30
N LEU A 190 -27.26 -1.57 15.66
CA LEU A 190 -25.88 -1.88 15.25
C LEU A 190 -24.82 -1.38 16.27
N PRO A 191 -24.76 -1.97 17.48
CA PRO A 191 -24.03 -1.40 18.62
C PRO A 191 -22.52 -1.28 18.41
N GLY A 192 -21.93 -2.18 17.61
CA GLY A 192 -20.51 -2.13 17.26
C GLY A 192 -20.13 -0.84 16.54
N ARG A 193 -20.72 -0.60 15.36
CA ARG A 193 -20.43 0.61 14.55
C ARG A 193 -21.02 1.88 15.17
N MET A 194 -22.17 1.78 15.84
CA MET A 194 -22.77 2.95 16.49
C MET A 194 -22.00 3.42 17.72
N ALA A 195 -21.13 2.59 18.31
CA ALA A 195 -20.17 3.04 19.32
C ALA A 195 -19.16 4.07 18.80
N ASP A 196 -18.99 4.22 17.48
CA ASP A 196 -18.14 5.26 16.89
C ASP A 196 -18.81 6.65 16.95
N PHE A 197 -20.14 6.71 16.93
CA PHE A 197 -20.94 7.95 16.93
C PHE A 197 -21.59 8.28 18.27
N ILE A 198 -21.95 7.25 19.06
CA ILE A 198 -22.85 7.36 20.22
C ILE A 198 -22.14 6.88 21.47
N GLU A 199 -22.07 7.74 22.47
CA GLU A 199 -21.68 7.40 23.83
C GLU A 199 -22.90 6.88 24.61
N VAL A 200 -22.73 5.73 25.28
CA VAL A 200 -23.73 5.15 26.19
C VAL A 200 -23.25 5.29 27.63
N ARG A 201 -24.06 5.90 28.50
CA ARG A 201 -23.75 6.12 29.92
C ARG A 201 -24.75 5.43 30.84
N GLY A 202 -24.25 4.96 31.98
CA GLY A 202 -25.06 4.21 32.95
C GLY A 202 -25.31 2.76 32.52
N SER A 203 -26.32 2.13 33.13
CA SER A 203 -26.70 0.74 32.88
C SER A 203 -28.17 0.63 32.50
N GLN A 204 -28.52 -0.41 31.74
CA GLN A 204 -29.93 -0.73 31.45
C GLN A 204 -30.75 -0.91 32.75
N PRO A 205 -32.04 -0.55 32.76
CA PRO A 205 -32.81 0.03 31.64
C PRO A 205 -32.59 1.55 31.44
N ASN A 206 -31.89 2.21 32.36
CA ASN A 206 -31.74 3.67 32.45
C ASN A 206 -30.48 4.19 31.73
N ALA A 207 -30.03 3.50 30.67
CA ALA A 207 -28.87 3.91 29.91
C ALA A 207 -29.18 5.17 29.10
N GLU A 208 -28.30 6.18 29.17
CA GLU A 208 -28.40 7.42 28.41
C GLU A 208 -27.56 7.32 27.13
N TYR A 209 -28.13 7.75 26.00
CA TYR A 209 -27.49 7.71 24.69
C TYR A 209 -27.28 9.14 24.19
N ARG A 210 -26.02 9.53 23.94
CA ARG A 210 -25.65 10.85 23.44
C ARG A 210 -24.72 10.72 22.23
N LEU A 211 -24.77 11.67 21.31
CA LEU A 211 -23.72 11.78 20.28
C LEU A 211 -22.38 12.10 20.97
N LYS A 212 -21.29 11.56 20.44
CA LYS A 212 -19.94 11.94 20.88
C LYS A 212 -19.66 13.43 20.62
N ALA A 213 -18.77 14.00 21.41
CA ALA A 213 -18.44 15.42 21.36
C ALA A 213 -18.02 15.89 19.95
N GLY A 214 -18.64 16.97 19.48
CA GLY A 214 -18.42 17.55 18.15
C GLY A 214 -19.42 17.09 17.07
N LEU A 215 -20.18 16.01 17.30
CA LEU A 215 -21.21 15.55 16.37
C LEU A 215 -22.56 16.24 16.61
N THR A 216 -23.19 16.69 15.53
CA THR A 216 -24.51 17.32 15.52
C THR A 216 -25.41 16.72 14.44
N ARG A 217 -26.65 16.38 14.81
CA ARG A 217 -27.67 15.89 13.87
C ARG A 217 -28.43 17.03 13.21
N SER A 218 -28.79 16.85 11.95
CA SER A 218 -29.78 17.64 11.24
C SER A 218 -31.22 17.27 11.67
N GLU A 219 -32.19 18.12 11.36
CA GLU A 219 -33.61 17.94 11.74
C GLU A 219 -34.22 16.63 11.23
N ASP A 220 -33.76 16.15 10.07
CA ASP A 220 -34.18 14.89 9.47
C ASP A 220 -33.66 13.64 10.20
N GLY A 221 -32.72 13.83 11.13
CA GLY A 221 -32.03 12.80 11.90
C GLY A 221 -30.67 12.36 11.35
N GLY A 222 -30.20 12.90 10.22
CA GLY A 222 -28.88 12.60 9.67
C GLY A 222 -27.73 13.29 10.40
N LEU A 223 -26.50 13.00 9.98
CA LEU A 223 -25.31 13.81 10.22
C LEU A 223 -24.92 14.47 8.89
N ALA A 224 -24.90 15.80 8.83
CA ALA A 224 -24.39 16.52 7.65
C ALA A 224 -22.87 16.32 7.50
N PHE A 225 -22.36 16.37 6.27
CA PHE A 225 -20.92 16.43 5.96
C PHE A 225 -20.31 17.82 6.27
N SER A 226 -20.69 18.43 7.39
CA SER A 226 -20.12 19.69 7.86
C SER A 226 -18.67 19.48 8.34
N PRO A 227 -17.81 20.52 8.30
CA PRO A 227 -16.46 20.43 8.84
C PRO A 227 -16.42 19.90 10.27
N ASP A 228 -17.31 20.39 11.15
CA ASP A 228 -17.38 19.96 12.55
C ASP A 228 -17.67 18.45 12.71
N ASN A 229 -18.65 17.92 11.96
CA ASN A 229 -19.00 16.50 12.00
C ASN A 229 -17.88 15.63 11.43
N VAL A 230 -17.28 16.05 10.32
CA VAL A 230 -16.16 15.36 9.68
C VAL A 230 -14.93 15.35 10.61
N ASP A 231 -14.58 16.49 11.21
CA ASP A 231 -13.44 16.58 12.15
C ASP A 231 -13.71 15.88 13.49
N ALA A 232 -14.97 15.74 13.91
CA ALA A 232 -15.35 14.84 14.99
C ALA A 232 -15.12 13.38 14.58
N MET A 233 -15.58 12.94 13.41
CA MET A 233 -15.39 11.55 12.96
C MET A 233 -13.93 11.20 12.63
N LYS A 234 -13.11 12.15 12.16
CA LYS A 234 -11.65 11.98 12.07
C LYS A 234 -11.04 11.52 13.40
N ARG A 235 -11.49 12.10 14.52
CA ARG A 235 -11.03 11.78 15.87
C ARG A 235 -11.69 10.55 16.47
N HIS A 236 -12.98 10.34 16.20
CA HIS A 236 -13.76 9.26 16.83
C HIS A 236 -13.68 7.92 16.11
N TYR A 237 -13.37 7.92 14.82
CA TYR A 237 -13.20 6.74 13.96
C TYR A 237 -11.78 6.66 13.39
N ALA A 238 -11.38 7.55 12.46
CA ALA A 238 -10.13 7.39 11.70
C ALA A 238 -8.83 7.40 12.55
N ASP A 239 -8.76 8.19 13.62
CA ASP A 239 -7.65 8.20 14.60
C ASP A 239 -7.85 7.19 15.75
N ASN A 240 -9.04 6.59 15.88
CA ASN A 240 -9.48 5.87 17.06
C ASN A 240 -9.72 4.38 16.79
N PHE A 241 -9.19 3.87 15.68
CA PHE A 241 -9.37 2.50 15.20
C PHE A 241 -8.11 1.64 15.41
N PRO A 242 -7.76 1.27 16.66
CA PRO A 242 -6.75 0.25 16.91
C PRO A 242 -7.32 -1.13 16.54
N GLY A 243 -6.55 -1.96 15.83
CA GLY A 243 -6.87 -3.38 15.67
C GLY A 243 -6.63 -3.97 14.29
N SER A 244 -6.64 -3.15 13.24
CA SER A 244 -7.03 -3.66 11.90
C SER A 244 -5.97 -3.54 10.81
N PHE A 245 -4.97 -2.66 10.97
CA PHE A 245 -3.99 -2.39 9.92
C PHE A 245 -2.53 -2.56 10.37
N GLY A 246 -1.67 -2.90 9.40
CA GLY A 246 -0.27 -3.31 9.60
C GLY A 246 -0.13 -4.74 10.13
N GLU A 247 1.05 -5.34 9.99
CA GLU A 247 1.32 -6.74 10.39
C GLU A 247 1.00 -7.04 11.87
N ASN A 248 1.01 -6.01 12.73
CA ASN A 248 0.73 -6.13 14.16
C ASN A 248 -0.72 -5.80 14.54
N GLY A 249 -1.55 -5.30 13.62
CA GLY A 249 -2.91 -4.81 13.91
C GLY A 249 -2.95 -3.60 14.85
N LEU A 250 -1.88 -2.79 14.90
CA LEU A 250 -1.75 -1.65 15.84
C LEU A 250 -1.88 -0.28 15.16
N LEU A 251 -2.06 -0.25 13.83
CA LEU A 251 -2.16 1.01 13.09
C LEU A 251 -3.63 1.43 12.94
N ASP A 252 -3.90 2.70 13.24
CA ASP A 252 -5.06 3.43 12.73
C ASP A 252 -4.79 3.93 11.30
N TYR A 253 -5.74 4.64 10.69
CA TYR A 253 -5.57 5.19 9.33
C TYR A 253 -4.42 6.20 9.25
N ARG A 254 -4.30 7.09 10.23
CA ARG A 254 -3.24 8.10 10.29
C ARG A 254 -1.85 7.46 10.20
N HIS A 255 -1.61 6.42 11.00
CA HIS A 255 -0.32 5.73 11.06
C HIS A 255 -0.07 4.83 9.85
N ARG A 256 -1.12 4.15 9.34
CA ARG A 256 -1.05 3.35 8.11
C ARG A 256 -0.65 4.21 6.91
N GLU A 257 -1.31 5.35 6.71
CA GLU A 257 -1.06 6.17 5.53
C GLU A 257 0.25 6.97 5.60
N MET A 258 0.74 7.30 6.81
CA MET A 258 2.14 7.77 6.97
C MET A 258 3.16 6.73 6.52
N MET A 259 2.92 5.45 6.81
CA MET A 259 3.81 4.37 6.36
C MET A 259 3.74 4.18 4.84
N ASN A 260 2.54 4.22 4.24
CA ASN A 260 2.38 4.14 2.78
C ASN A 260 3.09 5.29 2.06
N ALA A 261 2.90 6.52 2.55
CA ALA A 261 3.55 7.72 2.03
C ALA A 261 5.08 7.65 2.15
N TRP A 262 5.59 7.24 3.32
CA TRP A 262 7.03 7.06 3.52
C TRP A 262 7.63 6.00 2.59
N LYS A 263 6.98 4.83 2.43
CA LYS A 263 7.45 3.77 1.52
C LYS A 263 7.53 4.25 0.07
N TYR A 264 6.54 5.03 -0.39
CA TYR A 264 6.56 5.63 -1.72
C TYR A 264 7.69 6.66 -1.90
N ILE A 265 7.82 7.60 -0.95
CA ILE A 265 8.91 8.60 -0.98
C ILE A 265 10.27 7.88 -0.97
N HIS A 266 10.46 6.87 -0.11
CA HIS A 266 11.72 6.13 -0.01
C HIS A 266 12.10 5.43 -1.32
N ALA A 267 11.14 4.76 -1.96
CA ALA A 267 11.36 4.11 -3.24
C ALA A 267 11.73 5.12 -4.35
N SER A 268 10.98 6.22 -4.44
CA SER A 268 11.21 7.29 -5.43
C SER A 268 12.55 8.01 -5.22
N GLU A 269 12.91 8.34 -3.97
CA GLU A 269 14.21 8.89 -3.59
C GLU A 269 15.37 7.94 -3.89
N SER A 270 15.18 6.63 -3.67
CA SER A 270 16.16 5.61 -3.99
C SER A 270 16.40 5.51 -5.50
N GLU A 271 15.34 5.60 -6.32
CA GLU A 271 15.46 5.64 -7.77
C GLU A 271 16.25 6.87 -8.25
N ILE A 272 15.92 8.07 -7.77
CA ILE A 272 16.66 9.30 -8.10
C ILE A 272 18.13 9.18 -7.68
N THR A 273 18.40 8.60 -6.51
CA THR A 273 19.77 8.34 -6.03
C THR A 273 20.53 7.41 -6.98
N ALA A 274 19.89 6.33 -7.45
CA ALA A 274 20.49 5.38 -8.37
C ALA A 274 20.76 6.00 -9.75
N GLN A 275 19.82 6.79 -10.28
CA GLN A 275 19.99 7.53 -11.53
C GLN A 275 21.14 8.55 -11.45
N ALA A 276 21.18 9.36 -10.38
CA ALA A 276 22.25 10.31 -10.13
C ALA A 276 23.63 9.63 -9.94
N SER A 277 23.66 8.49 -9.22
CA SER A 277 24.89 7.69 -9.04
C SER A 277 25.41 7.17 -10.37
N LYS A 278 24.54 6.62 -11.22
CA LYS A 278 24.88 6.16 -12.57
C LYS A 278 25.44 7.29 -13.44
N ALA A 279 24.86 8.49 -13.36
CA ALA A 279 25.35 9.67 -14.07
C ALA A 279 26.75 10.10 -13.57
N ARG A 280 26.96 10.18 -12.25
CA ARG A 280 28.29 10.49 -11.67
C ARG A 280 29.33 9.43 -11.98
N MET A 281 28.99 8.14 -11.95
CA MET A 281 29.90 7.05 -12.36
C MET A 281 30.32 7.18 -13.82
N ALA A 282 29.39 7.48 -14.72
CA ALA A 282 29.69 7.66 -16.14
C ALA A 282 30.60 8.87 -16.41
N ASP A 283 30.46 9.95 -15.63
CA ASP A 283 31.30 11.13 -15.72
C ASP A 283 32.69 10.93 -15.07
N ALA A 284 32.75 10.34 -13.88
CA ALA A 284 33.99 9.99 -13.19
C ALA A 284 34.86 9.04 -14.04
N PHE A 285 34.24 8.04 -14.67
CA PHE A 285 34.91 7.14 -15.63
C PHE A 285 35.50 7.89 -16.83
N LYS A 286 34.79 8.88 -17.40
CA LYS A 286 35.32 9.75 -18.48
C LYS A 286 36.49 10.61 -18.02
N ARG A 287 36.50 11.03 -16.74
CA ARG A 287 37.55 11.86 -16.14
C ARG A 287 38.73 11.06 -15.56
N GLY A 288 38.63 9.73 -15.49
CA GLY A 288 39.67 8.87 -14.90
C GLY A 288 39.81 9.03 -13.39
N VAL A 289 38.73 9.40 -12.68
CA VAL A 289 38.68 9.59 -11.23
C VAL A 289 37.70 8.61 -10.58
N GLU A 290 37.82 8.39 -9.28
CA GLU A 290 36.79 7.64 -8.54
C GLU A 290 35.49 8.46 -8.44
N PRO A 291 34.31 7.82 -8.56
CA PRO A 291 33.03 8.50 -8.39
C PRO A 291 32.77 8.82 -6.92
N GLU A 292 32.50 10.08 -6.60
CA GLU A 292 31.99 10.45 -5.28
C GLU A 292 30.59 9.85 -5.05
N PRO A 293 30.33 9.27 -3.87
CA PRO A 293 29.02 8.70 -3.55
C PRO A 293 27.92 9.77 -3.62
N VAL A 294 26.73 9.38 -4.09
CA VAL A 294 25.53 10.21 -4.00
C VAL A 294 24.84 9.88 -2.68
N GLU A 295 25.14 10.63 -1.63
CA GLU A 295 24.27 10.67 -0.46
C GLU A 295 23.05 11.55 -0.79
N ASN A 296 21.87 10.95 -0.78
CA ASN A 296 20.61 11.68 -0.79
C ASN A 296 19.98 11.58 0.60
N ALA A 297 19.54 12.72 1.11
CA ALA A 297 18.82 12.84 2.37
C ALA A 297 17.49 13.56 2.12
N TYR A 298 16.44 13.05 2.76
CA TYR A 298 15.12 13.66 2.76
C TYR A 298 14.58 13.70 4.19
N ARG A 299 13.47 14.41 4.39
CA ARG A 299 12.88 14.66 5.70
C ARG A 299 11.39 14.39 5.70
N ILE A 300 10.93 13.71 6.76
CA ILE A 300 9.53 13.61 7.13
C ILE A 300 9.41 13.89 8.62
N GLY A 301 8.77 15.01 8.98
CA GLY A 301 8.55 15.44 10.35
C GLY A 301 7.43 14.67 11.04
N PHE A 302 7.55 13.35 11.20
CA PHE A 302 6.51 12.47 11.75
C PHE A 302 5.88 12.97 13.06
N ALA A 303 6.66 13.57 13.96
CA ALA A 303 6.13 14.18 15.18
C ALA A 303 5.16 15.35 14.90
N ALA A 304 5.42 16.18 13.88
CA ALA A 304 4.53 17.26 13.45
C ALA A 304 3.25 16.75 12.75
N LEU A 305 3.30 15.51 12.22
CA LEU A 305 2.12 14.81 11.68
C LEU A 305 1.28 14.13 12.79
N GLY A 306 1.77 14.14 14.03
CA GLY A 306 1.14 13.45 15.16
C GLY A 306 1.33 11.93 15.15
N ALA A 307 2.42 11.43 14.55
CA ALA A 307 2.80 10.03 14.68
C ALA A 307 3.15 9.71 16.14
N ASN A 308 2.61 8.62 16.66
CA ASN A 308 2.93 8.10 17.98
C ASN A 308 4.25 7.30 17.92
N PRO A 309 5.33 7.72 18.63
CA PRO A 309 6.61 7.03 18.60
C PRO A 309 6.58 5.64 19.28
N ALA A 310 5.51 5.31 20.00
CA ALA A 310 5.27 3.95 20.49
C ALA A 310 4.68 3.00 19.43
N VAL A 311 4.11 3.55 18.35
CA VAL A 311 3.48 2.81 17.25
C VAL A 311 4.42 2.72 16.04
N LEU A 312 5.10 3.82 15.69
CA LEU A 312 6.03 3.89 14.56
C LEU A 312 7.41 4.40 15.01
N ARG A 313 8.49 3.78 14.53
CA ARG A 313 9.89 4.11 14.89
C ARG A 313 10.61 4.81 13.74
N PHE A 314 10.87 6.10 13.89
CA PHE A 314 11.55 6.92 12.87
C PHE A 314 12.80 7.61 13.42
N PRO A 315 13.72 8.09 12.57
CA PRO A 315 14.81 8.97 12.97
C PRO A 315 14.29 10.19 13.74
N GLN A 316 14.89 10.49 14.90
CA GLN A 316 14.42 11.58 15.78
C GLN A 316 14.70 12.98 15.24
N ASP A 317 15.69 13.13 14.36
CA ASP A 317 15.93 14.35 13.56
C ASP A 317 14.94 14.49 12.39
N GLY A 318 14.20 13.42 12.08
CA GLY A 318 13.30 13.31 10.94
C GLY A 318 14.04 13.16 9.60
N VAL A 319 15.37 13.04 9.59
CA VAL A 319 16.19 12.98 8.38
C VAL A 319 16.49 11.52 8.03
N ILE A 320 16.07 11.12 6.84
CA ILE A 320 16.20 9.76 6.31
C ILE A 320 17.20 9.80 5.16
N ARG A 321 18.17 8.87 5.17
CA ARG A 321 19.20 8.75 4.13
C ARG A 321 18.88 7.58 3.20
N THR A 322 19.08 7.73 1.90
CA THR A 322 18.76 6.68 0.92
C THR A 322 19.75 5.51 0.93
N VAL A 323 20.94 5.68 1.49
CA VAL A 323 21.94 4.60 1.69
C VAL A 323 21.66 3.70 2.90
N ASP A 324 20.64 4.00 3.71
CA ASP A 324 20.28 3.27 4.93
C ASP A 324 19.20 2.18 4.66
N THR A 325 18.90 1.84 3.40
CA THR A 325 17.78 0.97 2.96
C THR A 325 17.59 -0.28 3.83
N ASP A 326 18.59 -1.15 3.92
CA ASP A 326 18.49 -2.40 4.68
C ASP A 326 18.34 -2.16 6.18
N ALA A 327 18.87 -1.07 6.73
CA ALA A 327 18.82 -0.77 8.16
C ALA A 327 17.52 -0.05 8.57
N GLU A 328 16.99 0.85 7.74
CA GLU A 328 15.75 1.57 7.97
C GLU A 328 14.52 0.72 7.60
N HIS A 329 14.52 -0.03 6.48
CA HIS A 329 13.52 -1.09 6.29
C HIS A 329 13.64 -2.12 7.42
N THR A 330 14.82 -2.48 7.92
CA THR A 330 14.87 -3.37 9.09
C THR A 330 14.26 -2.73 10.35
N ARG A 331 14.46 -1.43 10.60
CA ARG A 331 13.88 -0.73 11.76
C ARG A 331 12.35 -0.57 11.70
N LEU A 332 11.78 -0.52 10.49
CA LEU A 332 10.37 -0.21 10.26
C LEU A 332 9.53 -1.39 9.78
N ASP A 333 10.10 -2.32 9.00
CA ASP A 333 9.47 -3.55 8.51
C ASP A 333 9.94 -4.84 9.22
N MET A 334 10.97 -4.84 10.09
CA MET A 334 11.52 -6.12 10.60
C MET A 334 11.84 -6.24 12.10
N ARG A 335 11.14 -7.20 12.73
CA ARG A 335 11.78 -8.31 13.46
C ARG A 335 11.81 -9.58 12.58
N LYS A 336 12.46 -9.47 11.43
CA LYS A 336 12.86 -10.55 10.50
C LYS A 336 14.34 -10.25 10.10
N ALA A 337 15.00 -11.17 9.39
CA ALA A 337 16.46 -11.25 9.17
C ALA A 337 17.34 -11.65 10.41
N PRO A 338 18.09 -12.77 10.32
CA PRO A 338 19.07 -13.17 11.33
C PRO A 338 20.40 -12.42 11.12
N ARG A 339 21.18 -12.22 12.20
CA ARG A 339 22.56 -11.74 12.10
C ARG A 339 23.53 -12.89 12.27
N ASP A 340 24.43 -13.07 11.31
CA ASP A 340 25.66 -13.81 11.56
C ASP A 340 26.45 -13.12 12.67
N HIS A 341 26.74 -13.86 13.74
CA HIS A 341 27.43 -13.31 14.90
C HIS A 341 28.95 -13.25 14.65
N PRO A 342 29.61 -12.08 14.87
CA PRO A 342 31.07 -12.06 15.00
C PRO A 342 31.50 -12.92 16.19
N SER A 343 32.68 -13.54 16.07
CA SER A 343 33.18 -14.45 17.10
C SER A 343 33.37 -13.76 18.45
N ARG A 344 33.27 -14.54 19.53
CA ARG A 344 33.34 -14.07 20.94
C ARG A 344 34.58 -13.22 21.27
N ALA A 345 35.66 -13.34 20.49
CA ALA A 345 36.88 -12.53 20.62
C ALA A 345 36.75 -11.06 20.17
N GLN A 346 35.67 -10.68 19.46
CA GLN A 346 35.43 -9.31 18.99
C GLN A 346 34.48 -8.50 19.91
N ILE A 347 33.92 -9.13 20.94
CA ILE A 347 32.97 -8.50 21.87
C ILE A 347 33.67 -7.71 22.99
N ASP A 348 34.87 -8.14 23.41
CA ASP A 348 35.56 -7.59 24.58
C ASP A 348 36.26 -6.22 24.36
N ALA A 349 35.95 -5.51 23.27
CA ALA A 349 36.65 -4.29 22.87
C ALA A 349 35.77 -3.18 22.26
N ARG A 350 34.71 -2.74 22.97
CA ARG A 350 34.15 -1.36 22.91
C ARG A 350 33.12 -1.11 24.03
N ALA A 351 33.00 0.16 24.45
CA ALA A 351 32.13 0.57 25.55
C ALA A 351 30.63 0.51 25.18
N ASP A 352 29.80 0.21 26.18
CA ASP A 352 28.41 -0.27 26.05
C ASP A 352 27.34 0.84 25.87
N PRO A 353 26.52 0.81 24.80
CA PRO A 353 25.36 1.69 24.64
C PRO A 353 24.02 1.12 25.15
N THR A 354 23.95 -0.14 25.62
CA THR A 354 22.69 -0.85 25.88
C THR A 354 21.96 -0.40 27.14
N ALA A 355 22.63 0.31 28.06
CA ALA A 355 22.09 0.78 29.33
C ALA A 355 20.88 1.75 29.24
N ASN A 356 20.62 2.36 28.07
CA ASN A 356 19.51 3.32 27.90
C ASN A 356 18.16 2.64 27.57
N ALA A 357 18.15 1.49 26.89
CA ALA A 357 16.92 0.89 26.37
C ALA A 357 15.95 0.36 27.46
N VAL A 358 16.48 0.01 28.64
CA VAL A 358 15.67 -0.41 29.79
C VAL A 358 15.04 0.79 30.50
N ARG A 359 15.77 1.91 30.62
CA ARG A 359 15.30 3.13 31.28
C ARG A 359 14.16 3.81 30.52
N ASP A 360 14.19 3.80 29.19
CA ASP A 360 13.12 4.42 28.39
C ASP A 360 11.79 3.66 28.49
N ARG A 361 11.80 2.32 28.67
CA ARG A 361 10.55 1.54 28.90
C ARG A 361 9.81 1.95 30.17
N GLU A 362 10.54 2.11 31.28
CA GLU A 362 9.94 2.60 32.52
C GLU A 362 9.46 4.05 32.38
N ARG A 363 10.23 4.89 31.68
CA ARG A 363 9.91 6.30 31.44
C ARG A 363 8.65 6.48 30.59
N SER A 364 8.45 5.70 29.53
CA SER A 364 7.23 5.74 28.72
C SER A 364 5.98 5.32 29.50
N ALA A 365 6.07 4.26 30.32
CA ALA A 365 4.97 3.85 31.18
C ALA A 365 4.64 4.90 32.27
N TYR A 366 5.66 5.64 32.74
CA TYR A 366 5.49 6.73 33.69
C TYR A 366 4.88 7.99 33.04
N LEU A 367 5.30 8.35 31.83
CA LEU A 367 4.78 9.51 31.09
C LEU A 367 3.30 9.34 30.67
N LEU A 368 2.92 8.14 30.22
CA LEU A 368 1.51 7.82 29.92
C LEU A 368 0.60 7.86 31.17
N ARG A 369 1.18 7.60 32.35
CA ARG A 369 0.50 7.73 33.65
C ARG A 369 0.37 9.19 34.10
N ASP A 370 1.37 10.02 33.84
CA ASP A 370 1.43 11.43 34.28
C ASP A 370 0.55 12.35 33.41
N GLN A 371 0.42 12.04 32.11
CA GLN A 371 -0.41 12.80 31.16
C GLN A 371 -1.93 12.51 31.26
N GLY A 372 -2.38 11.65 32.18
CA GLY A 372 -3.81 11.38 32.39
C GLY A 372 -4.52 10.59 31.28
N LEU A 373 -3.78 10.09 30.28
CA LEU A 373 -4.29 9.35 29.11
C LEU A 373 -4.80 7.92 29.43
N LEU A 374 -4.71 7.49 30.70
CA LEU A 374 -5.22 6.21 31.18
C LEU A 374 -6.34 6.44 32.23
N GLN A 375 -7.60 6.29 31.81
CA GLN A 375 -8.75 6.35 32.70
C GLN A 375 -9.27 4.95 33.11
N GLY A 376 -9.84 4.85 34.30
CA GLY A 376 -10.54 3.66 34.79
C GLY A 376 -9.65 2.42 35.00
N SER A 377 -10.23 1.25 34.74
CA SER A 377 -9.71 -0.08 35.12
C SER A 377 -8.38 -0.49 34.48
N ALA A 378 -7.80 0.33 33.58
CA ALA A 378 -6.41 0.17 33.14
C ALA A 378 -5.40 0.44 34.28
N ARG A 379 -5.75 1.35 35.20
CA ARG A 379 -4.90 1.80 36.32
C ARG A 379 -4.70 0.71 37.39
N GLU A 380 -5.73 -0.09 37.65
CA GLU A 380 -5.68 -1.24 38.57
C GLU A 380 -4.90 -2.40 37.93
N ARG A 381 -5.24 -2.76 36.68
CA ARG A 381 -4.58 -3.86 35.94
C ARG A 381 -3.05 -3.71 35.84
N LEU A 382 -2.52 -2.49 35.67
CA LEU A 382 -1.07 -2.24 35.67
C LEU A 382 -0.44 -2.29 37.08
N SER A 383 -1.18 -1.92 38.13
CA SER A 383 -0.70 -1.99 39.51
C SER A 383 -0.62 -3.45 40.02
N ASP A 384 -1.50 -4.31 39.51
CA ASP A 384 -1.49 -5.74 39.82
C ASP A 384 -0.44 -6.51 39.01
N PHE A 385 -0.21 -6.13 37.75
CA PHE A 385 0.92 -6.61 36.96
C PHE A 385 2.28 -6.35 37.65
N GLY A 386 2.48 -5.14 38.18
CA GLY A 386 3.67 -4.75 38.95
C GLY A 386 3.82 -5.44 40.31
N ARG A 387 2.78 -6.12 40.82
CA ARG A 387 2.86 -7.01 41.99
C ARG A 387 3.13 -8.46 41.57
N SER A 388 2.46 -8.95 40.53
CA SER A 388 2.61 -10.31 40.00
C SER A 388 4.06 -10.63 39.62
N LEU A 389 4.79 -9.68 39.03
CA LEU A 389 6.20 -9.88 38.64
C LEU A 389 7.17 -10.06 39.81
N ARG A 390 6.79 -9.69 41.04
CA ARG A 390 7.61 -9.87 42.26
C ARG A 390 7.29 -11.14 43.05
N GLN A 391 6.21 -11.84 42.72
CA GLN A 391 5.75 -13.04 43.43
C GLN A 391 5.89 -14.33 42.60
N GLY A 392 6.26 -14.24 41.33
CA GLY A 392 6.35 -15.38 40.40
C GLY A 392 7.68 -16.14 40.39
N PHE A 393 8.67 -15.76 41.22
CA PHE A 393 9.97 -16.41 41.27
C PHE A 393 10.28 -16.85 42.71
N GLY A 394 10.09 -18.14 42.97
CA GLY A 394 10.47 -18.82 44.20
C GLY A 394 10.77 -20.29 43.90
N ASP A 395 12.04 -20.64 44.05
CA ASP A 395 12.69 -21.95 44.19
C ASP A 395 11.96 -23.24 43.74
N ALA A 396 12.60 -23.96 42.81
CA ALA A 396 12.47 -25.42 42.66
C ALA A 396 13.81 -26.00 42.18
N ASP A 397 14.25 -27.08 42.84
CA ASP A 397 15.56 -27.73 42.69
C ASP A 397 15.85 -28.33 41.30
N THR A 398 17.15 -28.47 41.02
CA THR A 398 17.71 -29.25 39.92
C THR A 398 18.17 -30.64 40.39
N ASP A 399 17.80 -31.69 39.65
CA ASP A 399 18.45 -33.03 39.52
C ASP A 399 17.50 -33.89 38.63
N ASP A 400 17.88 -34.76 37.69
CA ASP A 400 19.17 -35.25 37.16
C ASP A 400 18.93 -35.79 35.69
N PRO A 401 19.94 -36.07 34.83
CA PRO A 401 19.75 -36.19 33.37
C PRO A 401 19.82 -37.61 32.78
N VAL A 402 19.25 -37.80 31.56
CA VAL A 402 19.50 -38.96 30.67
C VAL A 402 19.58 -38.49 29.20
N PRO A 403 20.51 -38.98 28.34
CA PRO A 403 20.95 -38.25 27.15
C PRO A 403 20.24 -38.65 25.84
N ASN A 404 20.11 -37.70 24.92
CA ASN A 404 19.67 -37.97 23.54
C ASN A 404 20.86 -38.09 22.56
N ARG A 405 20.77 -39.05 21.64
CA ARG A 405 21.81 -39.40 20.67
C ARG A 405 21.67 -38.50 19.44
N ALA A 406 22.69 -37.71 19.12
CA ALA A 406 22.67 -36.85 17.94
C ALA A 406 22.56 -37.68 16.65
N GLN A 407 21.58 -37.34 15.79
CA GLN A 407 21.61 -37.65 14.37
C GLN A 407 22.10 -36.40 13.61
N PRO A 408 22.89 -36.55 12.54
CA PRO A 408 23.36 -35.41 11.74
C PRO A 408 22.22 -34.77 10.95
N PRO A 409 22.28 -33.46 10.67
CA PRO A 409 21.26 -32.77 9.89
C PRO A 409 21.25 -33.27 8.44
N LEU A 410 20.05 -33.52 7.91
CA LEU A 410 19.84 -33.73 6.48
C LEU A 410 19.97 -32.39 5.73
N PRO A 411 20.42 -32.41 4.46
CA PRO A 411 20.54 -31.19 3.66
C PRO A 411 19.17 -30.54 3.41
N PRO A 412 19.12 -29.22 3.19
CA PRO A 412 17.87 -28.50 2.96
C PRO A 412 17.16 -29.04 1.70
N ARG A 413 15.89 -29.42 1.85
CA ARG A 413 15.03 -29.71 0.70
C ARG A 413 14.63 -28.40 0.02
N GLN A 414 14.55 -28.45 -1.31
CA GLN A 414 14.01 -27.38 -2.14
C GLN A 414 12.54 -27.11 -1.77
N SER A 415 12.09 -25.88 -2.03
CA SER A 415 10.79 -25.37 -1.60
C SER A 415 9.64 -25.94 -2.45
N ASP A 416 9.03 -27.02 -1.99
CA ASP A 416 7.72 -27.45 -2.49
C ASP A 416 6.61 -26.54 -1.93
N ALA A 417 5.74 -26.05 -2.80
CA ALA A 417 4.56 -25.28 -2.42
C ALA A 417 3.60 -26.14 -1.59
N TRP A 418 3.15 -25.61 -0.44
CA TRP A 418 2.39 -26.28 0.62
C TRP A 418 3.16 -27.39 1.37
N ASN A 419 3.60 -27.08 2.61
CA ASN A 419 4.12 -28.07 3.54
C ASN A 419 2.97 -28.71 4.37
N PRO A 420 2.52 -29.95 4.07
CA PRO A 420 1.53 -30.65 4.92
C PRO A 420 2.02 -30.91 6.35
N GLY A 421 3.34 -30.83 6.59
CA GLY A 421 3.94 -30.91 7.92
C GLY A 421 3.45 -29.81 8.87
N LEU A 422 3.20 -28.59 8.38
CA LEU A 422 2.80 -27.46 9.23
C LEU A 422 1.46 -27.69 9.94
N LEU A 423 0.51 -28.39 9.29
CA LEU A 423 -0.76 -28.80 9.93
C LEU A 423 -0.55 -29.88 10.99
N GLN A 424 0.39 -30.80 10.75
CA GLN A 424 0.72 -31.82 11.73
C GLN A 424 1.47 -31.22 12.93
N ASP A 425 2.33 -30.24 12.69
CA ASP A 425 3.01 -29.45 13.72
C ASP A 425 2.00 -28.67 14.57
N ALA A 426 1.08 -27.94 13.92
CA ALA A 426 -0.01 -27.24 14.61
C ALA A 426 -0.79 -28.20 15.52
N ARG A 427 -1.26 -29.35 15.01
CA ARG A 427 -1.96 -30.37 15.81
C ARG A 427 -1.12 -30.89 16.97
N ARG A 428 0.14 -31.30 16.73
CA ARG A 428 1.05 -31.81 17.78
C ARG A 428 1.33 -30.77 18.86
N ALA A 429 1.62 -29.54 18.46
CA ALA A 429 1.94 -28.44 19.36
C ALA A 429 0.72 -28.01 20.19
N LEU A 430 -0.46 -27.93 19.57
CA LEU A 430 -1.74 -27.62 20.24
C LEU A 430 -2.12 -28.70 21.26
N GLN A 431 -1.93 -29.98 20.90
CA GLN A 431 -2.17 -31.12 21.79
C GLN A 431 -1.23 -31.10 23.02
N ARG A 432 0.05 -30.72 22.83
CA ARG A 432 1.00 -30.48 23.94
C ARG A 432 0.65 -29.26 24.80
N ALA A 433 0.02 -28.24 24.22
CA ALA A 433 -0.26 -26.97 24.90
C ALA A 433 -1.51 -26.99 25.80
N GLY A 434 -2.54 -27.78 25.45
CA GLY A 434 -3.84 -27.72 26.11
C GLY A 434 -4.48 -29.06 26.51
N GLY A 435 -3.97 -30.20 26.03
CA GLY A 435 -4.63 -31.50 26.21
C GLY A 435 -6.05 -31.54 25.63
N ALA A 436 -6.84 -32.56 25.99
CA ALA A 436 -8.25 -32.66 25.59
C ALA A 436 -9.13 -31.61 26.31
N ASP A 437 -8.78 -31.28 27.56
CA ASP A 437 -9.62 -30.47 28.46
C ASP A 437 -9.76 -29.01 28.00
N THR A 438 -8.74 -28.45 27.35
CA THR A 438 -8.81 -27.07 26.81
C THR A 438 -9.86 -26.93 25.70
N PHE A 439 -10.16 -28.01 24.96
CA PHE A 439 -11.11 -27.98 23.85
C PHE A 439 -12.51 -28.47 24.24
N ALA A 440 -12.66 -29.12 25.40
CA ALA A 440 -13.96 -29.45 25.97
C ALA A 440 -14.80 -28.19 26.27
N GLU A 441 -14.16 -27.10 26.71
CA GLU A 441 -14.82 -25.80 26.93
C GLU A 441 -15.25 -25.09 25.63
N LEU A 442 -14.72 -25.50 24.47
CA LEU A 442 -15.10 -24.98 23.15
C LEU A 442 -16.24 -25.80 22.49
N GLY A 443 -16.64 -26.92 23.10
CA GLY A 443 -17.92 -27.60 22.87
C GLY A 443 -17.96 -28.70 21.80
N ASP A 444 -17.20 -28.59 20.72
CA ASP A 444 -17.25 -29.53 19.58
C ASP A 444 -15.88 -30.19 19.32
N PRO A 445 -15.78 -31.52 19.17
CA PRO A 445 -14.59 -32.21 18.64
C PRO A 445 -13.98 -31.57 17.38
N ALA A 446 -14.79 -30.97 16.50
CA ALA A 446 -14.30 -30.27 15.31
C ALA A 446 -13.51 -28.99 15.63
N SER A 447 -13.75 -28.34 16.77
CA SER A 447 -13.09 -27.09 17.16
C SER A 447 -11.56 -27.24 17.27
N PHE A 448 -11.06 -28.41 17.66
CA PHE A 448 -9.62 -28.68 17.69
C PHE A 448 -8.98 -28.61 16.30
N ASP A 449 -9.62 -29.24 15.31
CA ASP A 449 -9.14 -29.25 13.92
C ASP A 449 -9.32 -27.89 13.24
N ASN A 450 -10.39 -27.16 13.57
CA ASN A 450 -10.63 -25.79 13.13
C ASN A 450 -9.50 -24.86 13.62
N VAL A 451 -9.19 -24.89 14.93
CA VAL A 451 -8.09 -24.14 15.53
C VAL A 451 -6.73 -24.53 14.91
N ALA A 452 -6.47 -25.83 14.74
CA ALA A 452 -5.21 -26.29 14.14
C ALA A 452 -5.07 -25.82 12.68
N ALA A 453 -6.15 -25.83 11.89
CA ALA A 453 -6.14 -25.32 10.52
C ALA A 453 -5.94 -23.79 10.46
N VAL A 454 -6.56 -23.02 11.35
CA VAL A 454 -6.36 -21.56 11.42
C VAL A 454 -4.94 -21.20 11.88
N LEU A 455 -4.40 -21.91 12.89
CA LEU A 455 -2.98 -21.79 13.28
C LEU A 455 -2.06 -22.09 12.10
N THR A 456 -2.35 -23.13 11.30
CA THR A 456 -1.58 -23.48 10.09
C THR A 456 -1.63 -22.38 9.05
N LEU A 457 -2.82 -21.83 8.77
CA LEU A 457 -2.98 -20.74 7.80
C LEU A 457 -2.20 -19.49 8.22
N ARG A 458 -2.38 -19.05 9.47
CA ARG A 458 -1.70 -17.85 9.99
C ARG A 458 -0.19 -18.06 10.06
N ALA A 459 0.28 -19.24 10.50
CA ALA A 459 1.70 -19.59 10.50
C ALA A 459 2.31 -19.55 9.08
N ALA A 460 1.61 -20.10 8.09
CA ALA A 460 2.06 -20.07 6.69
C ALA A 460 2.08 -18.64 6.11
N GLN A 461 1.07 -17.81 6.40
CA GLN A 461 1.03 -16.40 6.01
C GLN A 461 2.23 -15.60 6.57
N GLU A 462 2.68 -15.93 7.78
CA GLU A 462 3.83 -15.30 8.44
C GLU A 462 5.19 -15.90 8.08
N GLY A 463 5.23 -16.87 7.16
CA GLY A 463 6.46 -17.51 6.69
C GLY A 463 7.04 -18.57 7.64
N MET A 464 6.26 -19.09 8.58
CA MET A 464 6.66 -20.27 9.36
C MET A 464 6.69 -21.51 8.46
N VAL A 465 7.76 -22.30 8.60
CA VAL A 465 7.97 -23.56 7.87
C VAL A 465 7.77 -24.79 8.75
N HIS A 466 7.73 -24.63 10.08
CA HIS A 466 7.31 -25.61 11.10
C HIS A 466 6.71 -24.88 12.33
N ILE A 467 6.04 -25.60 13.24
CA ILE A 467 5.56 -25.07 14.53
C ILE A 467 6.09 -25.96 15.66
N ASP A 468 7.03 -25.44 16.45
CA ASP A 468 7.63 -26.17 17.56
C ASP A 468 6.70 -26.21 18.78
N HIS A 469 6.10 -25.06 19.11
CA HIS A 469 5.27 -24.90 20.30
C HIS A 469 3.97 -24.16 19.98
N VAL A 470 2.94 -24.45 20.77
CA VAL A 470 1.79 -23.56 20.94
C VAL A 470 1.78 -23.12 22.39
N LEU A 471 1.59 -21.83 22.63
CA LEU A 471 1.41 -21.25 23.96
C LEU A 471 -0.03 -20.76 24.08
N LEU A 472 -0.67 -21.01 25.22
CA LEU A 472 -2.02 -20.51 25.51
C LEU A 472 -1.94 -19.28 26.41
N SER A 473 -2.82 -18.31 26.19
CA SER A 473 -3.04 -17.22 27.14
C SER A 473 -3.60 -17.75 28.47
N LYS A 474 -3.41 -17.00 29.55
CA LYS A 474 -3.86 -17.41 30.91
C LYS A 474 -5.38 -17.62 31.00
N ASP A 475 -6.16 -16.91 30.17
CA ASP A 475 -7.61 -17.05 30.04
C ASP A 475 -8.04 -18.07 28.97
N ARG A 476 -7.09 -18.78 28.33
CA ARG A 476 -7.30 -19.76 27.25
C ARG A 476 -8.11 -19.26 26.05
N ARG A 477 -8.19 -17.94 25.83
CA ARG A 477 -8.86 -17.34 24.67
C ARG A 477 -7.96 -17.13 23.47
N VAL A 478 -6.64 -17.20 23.65
CA VAL A 478 -5.67 -16.94 22.59
C VAL A 478 -4.62 -18.06 22.57
N ALA A 479 -4.31 -18.54 21.36
CA ALA A 479 -3.18 -19.41 21.10
C ALA A 479 -2.09 -18.63 20.34
N PHE A 480 -0.83 -18.95 20.63
CA PHE A 480 0.33 -18.46 19.91
C PHE A 480 1.07 -19.66 19.31
N ALA A 481 1.07 -19.82 17.99
CA ALA A 481 2.03 -20.70 17.32
C ALA A 481 3.43 -20.10 17.44
N VAL A 482 4.44 -20.92 17.69
CA VAL A 482 5.83 -20.50 17.89
C VAL A 482 6.77 -21.40 17.09
N GLN A 483 7.69 -20.78 16.34
CA GLN A 483 8.81 -21.45 15.69
C GLN A 483 10.12 -20.99 16.35
N GLY A 484 10.91 -21.92 16.84
CA GLY A 484 12.04 -21.69 17.75
C GLY A 484 11.68 -21.73 19.24
N ASP A 485 12.68 -21.51 20.09
CA ASP A 485 12.55 -21.52 21.56
C ASP A 485 11.55 -20.47 22.07
N PRO A 486 10.49 -20.86 22.82
CA PRO A 486 9.52 -19.96 23.42
C PRO A 486 10.09 -18.82 24.28
N GLN A 487 11.27 -19.01 24.88
CA GLN A 487 11.97 -17.98 25.67
C GLN A 487 12.87 -17.07 24.82
N SER A 488 13.22 -17.50 23.60
CA SER A 488 14.06 -16.70 22.70
C SER A 488 13.30 -15.51 22.13
N GLU A 489 13.93 -14.34 22.14
CA GLU A 489 13.36 -13.16 21.50
C GLU A 489 13.35 -13.24 19.96
N HIS A 490 14.06 -14.23 19.39
CA HIS A 490 14.15 -14.51 17.95
C HIS A 490 13.11 -15.52 17.46
N ALA A 491 12.34 -16.16 18.35
CA ALA A 491 11.30 -17.08 17.93
C ALA A 491 10.15 -16.34 17.23
N LEU A 492 9.78 -16.81 16.04
CA LEU A 492 8.60 -16.32 15.32
C LEU A 492 7.36 -16.70 16.13
N ARG A 493 6.38 -15.79 16.22
CA ARG A 493 5.15 -15.99 17.01
C ARG A 493 3.95 -15.49 16.24
N VAL A 494 2.90 -16.29 16.17
CA VAL A 494 1.66 -15.97 15.44
C VAL A 494 0.46 -16.17 16.34
N ARG A 495 -0.37 -15.12 16.46
CA ARG A 495 -1.53 -15.09 17.37
C ARG A 495 -2.80 -15.57 16.67
N VAL A 496 -3.61 -16.36 17.37
CA VAL A 496 -4.95 -16.79 16.95
C VAL A 496 -5.92 -16.66 18.12
N ASP A 497 -7.09 -16.06 17.90
CA ASP A 497 -8.20 -16.10 18.86
C ASP A 497 -8.91 -17.45 18.78
N LEU A 498 -9.04 -18.14 19.91
CA LEU A 498 -9.55 -19.51 19.99
C LEU A 498 -11.07 -19.60 19.80
N PRO A 499 -11.91 -18.77 20.46
CA PRO A 499 -13.34 -18.68 20.16
C PRO A 499 -13.67 -18.38 18.70
N GLU A 500 -12.89 -17.52 18.03
CA GLU A 500 -13.05 -17.24 16.60
C GLU A 500 -12.62 -18.44 15.75
N ALA A 501 -11.37 -18.92 15.94
CA ALA A 501 -10.80 -20.00 15.14
C ALA A 501 -11.56 -21.32 15.28
N ALA A 502 -12.14 -21.62 16.45
CA ALA A 502 -12.98 -22.79 16.68
C ALA A 502 -14.23 -22.83 15.79
N ARG A 503 -14.69 -21.69 15.26
CA ARG A 503 -15.89 -21.55 14.41
C ARG A 503 -15.59 -21.64 12.92
N VAL A 504 -14.34 -21.55 12.48
CA VAL A 504 -13.96 -21.58 11.06
C VAL A 504 -13.70 -23.03 10.63
N PRO A 505 -14.50 -23.65 9.73
CA PRO A 505 -14.36 -25.05 9.40
C PRO A 505 -12.99 -25.38 8.79
N ALA A 506 -12.29 -26.35 9.38
CA ALA A 506 -10.91 -26.72 9.02
C ALA A 506 -10.74 -27.01 7.51
N HIS A 507 -11.74 -27.62 6.89
CA HIS A 507 -11.72 -27.94 5.46
C HIS A 507 -11.81 -26.69 4.56
N GLU A 508 -12.51 -25.64 4.99
CA GLU A 508 -12.54 -24.35 4.29
C GLU A 508 -11.19 -23.64 4.42
N THR A 509 -10.64 -23.56 5.64
CA THR A 509 -9.34 -22.96 5.92
C THR A 509 -8.21 -23.63 5.13
N LEU A 510 -8.21 -24.96 5.05
CA LEU A 510 -7.21 -25.72 4.28
C LEU A 510 -7.42 -25.63 2.76
N ARG A 511 -8.66 -25.44 2.29
CA ARG A 511 -8.95 -25.15 0.88
C ARG A 511 -8.44 -23.76 0.49
N TYR A 512 -8.67 -22.76 1.33
CA TYR A 512 -8.14 -21.40 1.16
C TYR A 512 -6.60 -21.39 1.17
N LEU A 513 -5.95 -22.08 2.11
CA LEU A 513 -4.49 -22.18 2.17
C LEU A 513 -3.91 -22.77 0.88
N ARG A 514 -4.51 -23.84 0.33
CA ARG A 514 -4.06 -24.47 -0.92
C ARG A 514 -4.20 -23.54 -2.14
N ALA A 515 -5.26 -22.74 -2.22
CA ALA A 515 -5.47 -21.81 -3.33
C ALA A 515 -4.41 -20.69 -3.36
N ASN A 516 -4.19 -20.00 -2.23
CA ASN A 516 -3.32 -18.82 -2.19
C ASN A 516 -1.82 -19.16 -2.24
N VAL A 517 -1.42 -20.36 -1.81
CA VAL A 517 -0.01 -20.81 -1.88
C VAL A 517 0.39 -21.16 -3.32
N ALA A 518 -0.54 -21.63 -4.16
CA ALA A 518 -0.28 -21.83 -5.59
C ALA A 518 0.01 -20.52 -6.31
N GLU A 519 -0.76 -19.47 -6.01
CA GLU A 519 -0.56 -18.13 -6.58
C GLU A 519 0.76 -17.48 -6.11
N SER A 520 1.12 -17.70 -4.85
CA SER A 520 2.38 -17.19 -4.29
C SER A 520 3.62 -17.87 -4.89
N ALA A 521 3.52 -19.15 -5.27
CA ALA A 521 4.60 -19.88 -5.93
C ALA A 521 4.83 -19.38 -7.37
N LEU A 522 3.77 -19.07 -8.12
CA LEU A 522 3.85 -18.48 -9.47
C LEU A 522 4.62 -17.15 -9.46
N ARG A 523 4.33 -16.26 -8.50
CA ARG A 523 4.99 -14.96 -8.35
C ARG A 523 6.46 -15.04 -7.86
N ALA A 524 6.88 -16.19 -7.33
CA ALA A 524 8.27 -16.41 -6.91
C ALA A 524 9.16 -16.79 -8.10
N ASP A 525 8.64 -17.59 -9.03
CA ASP A 525 9.35 -18.04 -10.23
C ASP A 525 9.60 -16.87 -11.21
N GLU A 526 8.67 -15.90 -11.27
CA GLU A 526 8.83 -14.65 -12.02
C GLU A 526 10.06 -13.81 -11.61
N ARG A 527 10.56 -13.97 -10.37
CA ARG A 527 11.70 -13.20 -9.84
C ARG A 527 13.06 -13.86 -10.11
N ALA A 528 13.10 -15.08 -10.64
CA ALA A 528 14.32 -15.87 -10.77
C ALA A 528 15.09 -15.67 -12.09
N VAL A 529 14.54 -14.94 -13.08
CA VAL A 529 15.14 -14.79 -14.42
C VAL A 529 15.82 -13.42 -14.60
N PRO A 530 17.16 -13.35 -14.61
CA PRO A 530 17.86 -12.07 -14.77
C PRO A 530 17.76 -11.52 -16.19
N PHE A 531 17.30 -10.28 -16.32
CA PHE A 531 17.27 -9.53 -17.57
C PHE A 531 18.69 -9.16 -18.04
N ARG A 532 19.00 -9.45 -19.31
CA ARG A 532 20.26 -9.04 -19.96
C ARG A 532 19.95 -8.45 -21.33
N PRO A 533 20.06 -7.13 -21.55
CA PRO A 533 19.72 -6.52 -22.83
C PRO A 533 20.75 -6.96 -23.89
N ALA A 534 20.27 -7.49 -25.01
CA ALA A 534 21.12 -7.74 -26.17
C ALA A 534 21.50 -6.41 -26.82
N ALA A 535 22.77 -6.27 -27.21
CA ALA A 535 23.25 -5.07 -27.90
C ALA A 535 22.49 -4.85 -29.22
N ALA A 536 22.00 -3.62 -29.44
CA ALA A 536 21.31 -3.24 -30.66
C ALA A 536 22.26 -3.28 -31.86
N GLY A 537 21.86 -3.98 -32.93
CA GLY A 537 22.53 -3.92 -34.23
C GLY A 537 22.25 -2.58 -34.95
N PRO A 538 23.05 -2.22 -35.98
CA PRO A 538 23.07 -0.87 -36.54
C PRO A 538 21.88 -0.47 -37.43
N ASP A 539 20.93 -1.37 -37.72
CA ASP A 539 19.87 -1.17 -38.72
C ASP A 539 18.52 -0.75 -38.13
N LEU A 540 18.45 0.44 -37.51
CA LEU A 540 17.17 1.09 -37.15
C LEU A 540 17.02 2.45 -37.87
N PRO A 541 15.95 2.68 -38.64
CA PRO A 541 15.76 3.91 -39.41
C PRO A 541 15.43 5.11 -38.51
N ALA A 542 16.02 6.27 -38.82
CA ALA A 542 16.05 7.46 -37.96
C ALA A 542 14.71 8.23 -37.78
N ASN A 543 13.56 7.67 -38.20
CA ASN A 543 12.25 8.32 -38.14
C ASN A 543 11.38 7.72 -37.02
N GLY A 544 11.64 8.10 -35.78
CA GLY A 544 11.02 7.55 -34.56
C GLY A 544 9.52 7.84 -34.33
N VAL A 545 8.75 8.20 -35.37
CA VAL A 545 7.33 8.63 -35.26
C VAL A 545 6.36 7.58 -35.85
N ARG A 546 6.81 6.35 -36.15
CA ARG A 546 5.96 5.30 -36.77
C ARG A 546 6.18 3.85 -36.30
N LEU A 547 6.79 3.62 -35.13
CA LEU A 547 6.89 2.26 -34.57
C LEU A 547 5.60 1.80 -33.87
N GLU A 548 4.79 2.75 -33.41
CA GLU A 548 3.61 2.52 -32.55
C GLU A 548 2.51 1.68 -33.21
N PRO A 549 2.12 1.92 -34.49
CA PRO A 549 1.10 1.10 -35.13
C PRO A 549 1.65 -0.25 -35.59
N GLN A 550 2.97 -0.38 -35.73
CA GLN A 550 3.58 -1.43 -36.55
C GLN A 550 3.51 -2.81 -35.87
N LEU A 551 4.05 -2.96 -34.65
CA LEU A 551 3.98 -4.24 -33.92
C LEU A 551 2.53 -4.72 -33.70
N MET A 552 1.61 -3.79 -33.40
CA MET A 552 0.19 -4.12 -33.24
C MET A 552 -0.46 -4.54 -34.56
N THR A 553 -0.14 -3.85 -35.67
CA THR A 553 -0.65 -4.20 -37.00
C THR A 553 -0.08 -5.53 -37.49
N GLU A 554 1.19 -5.80 -37.22
CA GLU A 554 1.86 -7.06 -37.54
C GLU A 554 1.30 -8.22 -36.70
N ALA A 555 1.08 -8.02 -35.40
CA ALA A 555 0.40 -8.99 -34.53
C ALA A 555 -1.01 -9.31 -35.06
N ARG A 556 -1.85 -8.28 -35.32
CA ARG A 556 -3.19 -8.46 -35.94
C ARG A 556 -3.11 -9.19 -37.28
N ALA A 557 -2.18 -8.82 -38.16
CA ALA A 557 -2.03 -9.42 -39.48
C ALA A 557 -1.59 -10.89 -39.39
N ALA A 558 -0.63 -11.21 -38.53
CA ALA A 558 -0.17 -12.57 -38.30
C ALA A 558 -1.25 -13.43 -37.63
N LEU A 559 -2.04 -12.88 -36.70
CA LEU A 559 -3.21 -13.57 -36.11
C LEU A 559 -4.29 -13.84 -37.16
N ARG A 560 -4.62 -12.87 -38.02
CA ARG A 560 -5.60 -13.04 -39.11
C ARG A 560 -5.12 -14.00 -40.21
N ALA A 561 -3.80 -14.09 -40.43
CA ALA A 561 -3.21 -15.00 -41.41
C ALA A 561 -3.02 -16.44 -40.88
N ASN A 562 -3.07 -16.65 -39.55
CA ASN A 562 -2.92 -17.97 -38.96
C ASN A 562 -4.19 -18.81 -39.16
N GLN A 563 -4.03 -20.12 -39.37
CA GLN A 563 -5.17 -21.03 -39.54
C GLN A 563 -5.68 -21.47 -38.16
N TRP A 564 -6.82 -20.93 -37.76
CA TRP A 564 -7.45 -21.22 -36.47
C TRP A 564 -8.03 -22.65 -36.45
N PRO A 565 -7.79 -23.47 -35.40
CA PRO A 565 -8.27 -24.86 -35.33
C PRO A 565 -9.80 -25.01 -35.30
N SER A 566 -10.49 -23.93 -34.96
CA SER A 566 -11.94 -23.71 -34.98
C SER A 566 -12.19 -22.30 -35.52
N SER A 567 -13.45 -21.97 -35.83
CA SER A 567 -13.92 -20.70 -36.43
C SER A 567 -13.08 -19.44 -36.14
N PRO A 568 -12.96 -18.50 -37.11
CA PRO A 568 -12.18 -17.27 -36.94
C PRO A 568 -12.57 -16.54 -35.66
N LEU A 569 -11.56 -15.99 -34.98
CA LEU A 569 -11.76 -15.36 -33.68
C LEU A 569 -12.80 -14.22 -33.74
N PRO A 570 -13.59 -14.06 -32.67
CA PRO A 570 -14.22 -12.77 -32.35
C PRO A 570 -13.20 -11.63 -32.42
N ASP A 571 -13.59 -10.48 -32.98
CA ASP A 571 -12.67 -9.35 -33.20
C ASP A 571 -12.08 -8.82 -31.88
N ASP A 572 -12.84 -8.84 -30.79
CA ASP A 572 -12.37 -8.46 -29.44
C ASP A 572 -11.28 -9.41 -28.91
N ALA A 573 -11.50 -10.73 -29.01
CA ALA A 573 -10.50 -11.72 -28.63
C ALA A 573 -9.22 -11.64 -29.50
N LEU A 574 -9.36 -11.24 -30.76
CA LEU A 574 -8.23 -11.00 -31.67
C LEU A 574 -7.46 -9.72 -31.31
N GLU A 575 -8.16 -8.65 -30.94
CA GLU A 575 -7.56 -7.38 -30.52
C GLU A 575 -6.83 -7.50 -29.18
N ASN A 576 -7.42 -8.19 -28.19
CA ASN A 576 -6.78 -8.44 -26.89
C ASN A 576 -5.48 -9.26 -27.07
N ALA A 577 -5.55 -10.37 -27.83
CA ALA A 577 -4.39 -11.20 -28.12
C ALA A 577 -3.30 -10.46 -28.93
N ALA A 578 -3.68 -9.57 -29.86
CA ALA A 578 -2.74 -8.74 -30.60
C ALA A 578 -2.01 -7.74 -29.69
N ALA A 579 -2.73 -7.10 -28.76
CA ALA A 579 -2.17 -6.12 -27.83
C ALA A 579 -1.19 -6.77 -26.86
N ALA A 580 -1.57 -7.90 -26.25
CA ALA A 580 -0.71 -8.68 -25.38
C ALA A 580 0.57 -9.16 -26.10
N LEU A 581 0.44 -9.63 -27.35
CA LEU A 581 1.61 -10.08 -28.12
C LEU A 581 2.53 -8.92 -28.52
N ALA A 582 1.99 -7.77 -28.91
CA ALA A 582 2.77 -6.58 -29.25
C ALA A 582 3.52 -6.01 -28.03
N LEU A 583 2.87 -5.99 -26.86
CA LEU A 583 3.50 -5.68 -25.58
C LEU A 583 4.66 -6.64 -25.29
N ARG A 584 4.41 -7.94 -25.32
CA ARG A 584 5.42 -8.96 -24.98
C ARG A 584 6.58 -9.00 -25.98
N ALA A 585 6.30 -8.75 -27.26
CA ALA A 585 7.31 -8.55 -28.30
C ALA A 585 8.23 -7.37 -27.93
N ARG A 586 7.66 -6.23 -27.55
CA ARG A 586 8.44 -5.04 -27.16
C ARG A 586 9.29 -5.26 -25.92
N GLU A 587 8.72 -5.85 -24.86
CA GLU A 587 9.44 -6.17 -23.61
C GLU A 587 10.67 -7.06 -23.84
N ARG A 588 10.59 -7.99 -24.79
CA ARG A 588 11.66 -8.94 -25.14
C ARG A 588 12.55 -8.46 -26.29
N GLY A 589 12.36 -7.22 -26.77
CA GLY A 589 13.24 -6.59 -27.77
C GLY A 589 13.01 -7.06 -29.21
N LEU A 590 11.83 -7.59 -29.55
CA LEU A 590 11.44 -7.81 -30.95
C LEU A 590 11.10 -6.45 -31.59
N GLY A 591 11.65 -6.25 -32.80
CA GLY A 591 11.40 -5.05 -33.61
C GLY A 591 10.25 -5.20 -34.60
N ARG A 592 9.84 -6.43 -34.89
CA ARG A 592 8.71 -6.80 -35.76
C ARG A 592 8.17 -8.19 -35.40
N ILE A 593 6.97 -8.53 -35.85
CA ILE A 593 6.41 -9.90 -35.76
C ILE A 593 6.22 -10.45 -37.18
N ASP A 594 7.08 -11.37 -37.61
CA ASP A 594 7.06 -11.94 -38.96
C ASP A 594 6.05 -13.10 -39.11
N ARG A 595 5.82 -13.86 -38.03
CA ARG A 595 4.85 -14.97 -37.96
C ARG A 595 4.45 -15.28 -36.52
N ILE A 596 3.34 -16.01 -36.36
CA ILE A 596 2.89 -16.55 -35.08
C ILE A 596 2.73 -18.06 -35.20
N GLU A 597 3.18 -18.79 -34.18
CA GLU A 597 2.97 -20.23 -34.01
C GLU A 597 2.18 -20.50 -32.73
N TRP A 598 1.55 -21.67 -32.64
CA TRP A 598 1.09 -22.21 -31.36
C TRP A 598 2.20 -23.02 -30.70
N ASP A 599 2.20 -23.09 -29.38
CA ASP A 599 2.95 -24.12 -28.68
C ASP A 599 2.28 -25.51 -28.80
N GLU A 600 2.95 -26.54 -28.29
CA GLU A 600 2.51 -27.94 -28.43
C GLU A 600 1.18 -28.22 -27.71
N THR A 601 0.88 -27.51 -26.62
CA THR A 601 -0.37 -27.63 -25.86
C THR A 601 -1.52 -26.81 -26.46
N ARG A 602 -1.21 -25.83 -27.33
CA ARG A 602 -2.13 -24.80 -27.85
C ARG A 602 -2.70 -23.89 -26.76
N GLU A 603 -1.95 -23.69 -25.69
CA GLU A 603 -2.30 -22.73 -24.64
C GLU A 603 -1.51 -21.43 -24.78
N ARG A 604 -0.44 -21.40 -25.60
CA ARG A 604 0.40 -20.22 -25.81
C ARG A 604 0.55 -19.85 -27.28
N LEU A 605 0.50 -18.54 -27.55
CA LEU A 605 0.85 -17.97 -28.86
C LEU A 605 2.30 -17.51 -28.84
N ILE A 606 3.07 -17.95 -29.84
CA ILE A 606 4.49 -17.63 -29.99
C ILE A 606 4.68 -16.66 -31.17
N GLY A 607 4.95 -15.39 -30.88
CA GLY A 607 5.35 -14.38 -31.89
C GLY A 607 6.83 -14.54 -32.24
N ILE A 608 7.16 -14.49 -33.54
CA ILE A 608 8.49 -14.82 -34.06
C ILE A 608 9.02 -13.70 -34.96
N GLN A 609 10.26 -13.28 -34.72
CA GLN A 609 11.03 -12.42 -35.62
C GLN A 609 12.15 -13.22 -36.29
N ARG A 610 12.11 -13.31 -37.62
CA ARG A 610 13.19 -13.87 -38.44
C ARG A 610 14.37 -12.91 -38.49
N ARG A 611 15.57 -13.44 -38.30
CA ARG A 611 16.83 -12.75 -38.55
C ARG A 611 17.38 -13.18 -39.92
N ASN A 612 18.25 -12.35 -40.51
CA ASN A 612 18.89 -12.66 -41.79
C ASN A 612 20.07 -13.63 -41.57
N GLY A 613 20.24 -14.61 -42.48
CA GLY A 613 21.29 -15.62 -42.39
C GLY A 613 21.00 -16.71 -41.33
N ASP A 614 22.04 -17.37 -40.84
CA ASP A 614 21.96 -18.50 -39.88
C ASP A 614 21.69 -18.07 -38.41
N ALA A 615 21.29 -16.81 -38.20
CA ALA A 615 21.02 -16.29 -36.86
C ALA A 615 19.68 -16.84 -36.31
N PRO A 616 19.62 -17.29 -35.04
CA PRO A 616 18.40 -17.87 -34.48
C PRO A 616 17.24 -16.87 -34.48
N GLU A 617 16.02 -17.35 -34.77
CA GLU A 617 14.80 -16.56 -34.67
C GLU A 617 14.60 -16.07 -33.22
N LEU A 618 14.15 -14.81 -33.05
CA LEU A 618 13.68 -14.35 -31.74
C LEU A 618 12.24 -14.80 -31.58
N ARG A 619 11.90 -15.33 -30.39
CA ARG A 619 10.57 -15.84 -30.06
C ARG A 619 10.09 -15.21 -28.76
N VAL A 620 8.80 -14.88 -28.71
CA VAL A 620 8.10 -14.42 -27.50
C VAL A 620 6.80 -15.17 -27.37
N ASP A 621 6.44 -15.56 -26.17
CA ASP A 621 5.23 -16.32 -25.89
C ASP A 621 4.31 -15.57 -24.92
N ILE A 622 3.01 -15.67 -25.17
CA ILE A 622 1.92 -15.21 -24.29
C ILE A 622 0.98 -16.37 -23.99
N ASP A 623 0.40 -16.38 -22.78
CA ASP A 623 -0.73 -17.26 -22.48
C ASP A 623 -1.95 -16.75 -23.25
N TYR A 624 -2.55 -17.62 -24.07
CA TYR A 624 -3.65 -17.22 -24.93
C TYR A 624 -4.95 -16.96 -24.18
N ARG A 625 -5.25 -17.71 -23.11
CA ARG A 625 -6.50 -17.52 -22.35
C ARG A 625 -6.43 -16.25 -21.51
N GLN A 626 -5.29 -15.97 -20.90
CA GLN A 626 -5.07 -14.70 -20.21
C GLN A 626 -5.18 -13.53 -21.21
N ALA A 627 -4.52 -13.64 -22.36
CA ALA A 627 -4.55 -12.61 -23.40
C ALA A 627 -5.91 -12.44 -24.10
N GLN A 628 -6.90 -13.31 -23.87
CA GLN A 628 -8.30 -13.06 -24.26
C GLN A 628 -9.04 -12.21 -23.22
N GLN A 629 -8.66 -12.32 -21.93
CA GLN A 629 -9.31 -11.66 -20.80
C GLN A 629 -8.72 -10.26 -20.53
N ASP A 630 -7.43 -10.07 -20.77
CA ASP A 630 -6.74 -8.78 -20.65
C ASP A 630 -7.30 -7.77 -21.68
N PRO A 631 -7.91 -6.64 -21.27
CA PRO A 631 -8.44 -5.68 -22.23
C PRO A 631 -7.35 -5.09 -23.13
N ALA A 632 -7.61 -5.06 -24.45
CA ALA A 632 -6.66 -4.50 -25.41
C ALA A 632 -6.22 -3.06 -25.07
N ALA A 633 -7.08 -2.26 -24.45
CA ALA A 633 -6.78 -0.91 -24.01
C ALA A 633 -5.66 -0.87 -22.95
N GLU A 634 -5.70 -1.75 -21.94
CA GLU A 634 -4.70 -1.82 -20.87
C GLU A 634 -3.36 -2.36 -21.39
N SER A 635 -3.40 -3.42 -22.19
CA SER A 635 -2.19 -3.95 -22.85
C SER A 635 -1.54 -2.91 -23.77
N LEU A 636 -2.36 -2.10 -24.46
CA LEU A 636 -1.88 -0.99 -25.29
C LEU A 636 -1.30 0.15 -24.43
N GLU A 637 -1.91 0.52 -23.30
CA GLU A 637 -1.36 1.52 -22.37
C GLU A 637 -0.02 1.09 -21.77
N ARG A 638 0.13 -0.19 -21.41
CA ARG A 638 1.40 -0.76 -20.95
C ARG A 638 2.46 -0.77 -22.06
N LEU A 639 2.07 -1.05 -23.31
CA LEU A 639 2.94 -0.92 -24.48
C LEU A 639 3.36 0.54 -24.70
N TRP A 640 2.45 1.50 -24.53
CA TRP A 640 2.76 2.93 -24.58
C TRP A 640 3.78 3.34 -23.52
N ALA A 641 3.65 2.87 -22.28
CA ALA A 641 4.63 3.11 -21.22
C ALA A 641 6.01 2.53 -21.57
N ALA A 642 6.07 1.28 -22.05
CA ALA A 642 7.31 0.64 -22.48
C ALA A 642 7.97 1.33 -23.69
N ILE A 643 7.19 1.91 -24.61
CA ILE A 643 7.69 2.71 -25.73
C ILE A 643 8.31 4.02 -25.23
N ARG A 644 7.62 4.77 -24.36
CA ARG A 644 8.13 6.04 -23.80
C ARG A 644 9.50 5.87 -23.15
N VAL A 645 9.61 4.91 -22.22
CA VAL A 645 10.88 4.57 -21.54
C VAL A 645 12.01 4.26 -22.54
N ALA A 646 11.72 3.57 -23.64
CA ALA A 646 12.70 3.24 -24.66
C ALA A 646 13.08 4.43 -25.57
N VAL A 647 12.15 5.34 -25.87
CA VAL A 647 12.42 6.58 -26.61
C VAL A 647 13.30 7.51 -25.78
N ASP A 648 12.98 7.69 -24.50
CA ASP A 648 13.76 8.52 -23.58
C ASP A 648 15.19 7.96 -23.42
N ALA A 649 15.32 6.63 -23.23
CA ALA A 649 16.61 5.95 -23.20
C ALA A 649 17.43 6.13 -24.49
N GLN A 650 16.78 6.18 -25.66
CA GLN A 650 17.45 6.41 -26.94
C GLN A 650 17.83 7.88 -27.15
N ALA A 651 17.01 8.83 -26.72
CA ALA A 651 17.32 10.26 -26.73
C ALA A 651 18.55 10.57 -25.85
N HIS A 652 18.70 9.89 -24.72
CA HIS A 652 19.88 9.98 -23.84
C HIS A 652 21.12 9.22 -24.37
N ALA A 653 20.96 8.33 -25.35
CA ALA A 653 22.06 7.57 -25.95
C ALA A 653 22.64 8.22 -27.23
N ALA A 654 21.97 9.24 -27.78
CA ALA A 654 22.45 9.95 -28.96
C ALA A 654 23.76 10.72 -28.66
N PRO A 655 24.84 10.54 -29.44
CA PRO A 655 26.05 11.34 -29.28
C PRO A 655 25.74 12.80 -29.59
N ALA A 656 26.31 13.72 -28.79
CA ALA A 656 26.17 15.15 -29.00
C ALA A 656 26.57 15.54 -30.44
N PRO A 657 25.87 16.49 -31.08
CA PRO A 657 26.20 16.91 -32.45
C PRO A 657 27.66 17.38 -32.50
N VAL A 658 28.44 16.77 -33.38
CA VAL A 658 29.86 17.10 -33.56
C VAL A 658 29.95 18.57 -33.97
N ALA A 659 30.52 19.40 -33.09
CA ALA A 659 30.72 20.81 -33.37
C ALA A 659 31.62 20.94 -34.60
N HIS A 660 31.07 21.44 -35.71
CA HIS A 660 31.87 21.80 -36.88
C HIS A 660 32.89 22.85 -36.46
N ALA A 661 34.18 22.51 -36.60
CA ALA A 661 35.26 23.42 -36.25
C ALA A 661 35.15 24.74 -37.03
N PRO A 662 35.41 25.89 -36.40
CA PRO A 662 35.35 27.18 -37.09
C PRO A 662 36.38 27.22 -38.21
N VAL A 663 35.90 27.48 -39.43
CA VAL A 663 36.77 27.68 -40.60
C VAL A 663 37.56 28.98 -40.38
N MET A 664 38.88 28.86 -40.30
CA MET A 664 39.77 30.02 -40.17
C MET A 664 39.68 30.91 -41.42
N PRO A 665 39.65 32.25 -41.27
CA PRO A 665 39.89 33.16 -42.39
C PRO A 665 41.37 33.09 -42.82
N PRO A 666 41.69 33.38 -44.10
CA PRO A 666 43.07 33.42 -44.58
C PRO A 666 43.84 34.62 -44.00
N PRO A 667 45.19 34.55 -43.94
CA PRO A 667 46.01 35.66 -43.46
C PRO A 667 46.24 36.70 -44.57
N ASP A 668 45.92 37.96 -44.29
CA ASP A 668 46.35 39.10 -45.10
C ASP A 668 47.56 39.81 -44.46
N ALA A 669 48.44 40.34 -45.29
CA ALA A 669 49.74 40.88 -44.90
C ALA A 669 49.85 42.40 -45.05
N SER A 670 50.70 43.03 -44.22
CA SER A 670 51.29 44.38 -44.37
C SER A 670 50.31 45.59 -44.46
N ALA A 671 50.20 46.41 -43.40
CA ALA A 671 51.03 47.62 -43.09
C ALA A 671 50.28 48.94 -43.47
N ASN A 672 50.63 50.17 -43.06
CA ASN A 672 51.75 50.73 -42.27
C ASN A 672 51.36 52.09 -41.62
N THR A 673 52.10 52.59 -40.61
CA THR A 673 52.14 54.02 -40.12
C THR A 673 50.83 54.65 -39.57
N ALA A 674 50.81 55.64 -38.64
CA ALA A 674 51.81 56.34 -37.81
C ALA A 674 51.16 56.95 -36.53
N MET A 675 51.98 57.38 -35.55
CA MET A 675 51.65 58.26 -34.41
C MET A 675 52.06 59.74 -34.72
N PRO A 676 52.03 60.77 -33.81
CA PRO A 676 51.66 60.85 -32.37
C PRO A 676 50.86 62.12 -31.92
N ALA A 677 50.84 62.36 -30.59
CA ALA A 677 50.57 63.62 -29.85
C ALA A 677 49.10 63.98 -29.50
N SER A 678 48.76 64.61 -28.36
CA SER A 678 49.50 64.89 -27.09
C SER A 678 48.57 65.48 -26.00
N ALA A 679 48.89 65.27 -24.70
CA ALA A 679 48.52 66.06 -23.51
C ALA A 679 47.01 66.25 -23.17
N ASP A 680 46.55 66.65 -21.97
CA ASP A 680 46.86 66.52 -20.52
C ASP A 680 45.65 67.25 -19.80
N PRO A 681 45.55 67.57 -18.49
CA PRO A 681 44.31 67.32 -17.74
C PRO A 681 43.71 68.56 -17.02
N ASN A 682 42.85 68.33 -15.99
CA ASN A 682 42.15 69.24 -15.04
C ASN A 682 40.64 69.41 -15.28
N ALA A 683 39.77 69.74 -14.30
CA ALA A 683 39.81 69.60 -12.82
C ALA A 683 38.42 69.96 -12.20
N VAL A 684 38.15 69.42 -11.00
CA VAL A 684 37.43 70.04 -9.84
C VAL A 684 36.17 70.93 -10.06
N ALA A 685 35.04 70.48 -9.51
CA ALA A 685 34.10 71.21 -8.61
C ALA A 685 33.02 70.19 -8.13
N GLN A 686 32.76 69.84 -6.86
CA GLN A 686 32.48 70.56 -5.59
C GLN A 686 31.08 71.21 -5.44
N ASN A 687 30.43 70.82 -4.32
CA ASN A 687 29.41 71.47 -3.50
C ASN A 687 27.89 71.22 -3.71
N ASP A 688 27.33 70.57 -2.68
CA ASP A 688 26.22 71.01 -1.82
C ASP A 688 24.91 71.55 -2.43
N ARG A 689 23.78 70.92 -2.07
CA ARG A 689 23.04 71.26 -0.82
C ARG A 689 21.94 70.23 -0.51
N GLY A 690 21.60 70.11 0.78
CA GLY A 690 20.64 69.13 1.30
C GLY A 690 19.16 69.54 1.24
N PRO A 691 18.28 68.74 1.85
CA PRO A 691 16.81 68.89 1.82
C PRO A 691 16.32 69.83 2.94
N PRO A 692 15.00 70.12 3.10
CA PRO A 692 14.10 69.19 3.83
C PRO A 692 12.60 69.24 3.45
N ALA A 693 11.80 68.37 4.09
CA ALA A 693 10.44 68.61 4.63
C ALA A 693 9.26 68.96 3.67
N ASP A 694 7.98 68.70 3.97
CA ASP A 694 7.25 67.85 4.95
C ASP A 694 5.73 68.03 4.64
N LYS A 695 4.82 67.23 5.25
CA LYS A 695 3.34 67.46 5.35
C LYS A 695 2.45 67.24 4.11
N ASP A 696 1.14 66.95 4.21
CA ASP A 696 0.31 66.35 5.27
C ASP A 696 -1.02 65.85 4.64
N ASP A 697 -1.67 64.90 5.31
CA ASP A 697 -3.09 64.49 5.31
C ASP A 697 -4.15 65.13 4.38
N ASN A 698 -4.93 64.27 3.68
CA ASN A 698 -6.36 64.00 3.93
C ASN A 698 -6.88 62.99 2.88
N ALA A 699 -7.43 61.80 3.20
CA ALA A 699 -8.63 61.44 3.99
C ALA A 699 -9.93 61.28 3.16
N ARG A 700 -10.41 60.01 3.12
CA ARG A 700 -11.80 59.51 3.06
C ARG A 700 -12.80 60.12 2.06
N SER A 701 -13.47 59.26 1.28
CA SER A 701 -14.90 58.89 1.48
C SER A 701 -15.41 57.93 0.37
N LEU A 702 -16.02 56.79 0.76
CA LEU A 702 -17.36 56.26 0.39
C LEU A 702 -17.89 56.40 -1.09
N LEU A 703 -18.75 55.54 -1.66
CA LEU A 703 -19.72 54.54 -1.15
C LEU A 703 -20.23 53.66 -2.33
N LYS A 704 -20.70 52.43 -2.05
CA LYS A 704 -21.67 51.59 -2.83
C LYS A 704 -21.55 51.46 -4.36
N HIS A 705 -21.42 50.21 -4.82
CA HIS A 705 -22.59 49.52 -5.37
C HIS A 705 -22.60 48.03 -5.00
#